data_AF-A0A661KE96-F1
#
_entry.id   AF-A0A661KE96-F1
#
_cell.length_a   1.000
_cell.length_b   1.000
_cell.length_c   1.000
_cell.angle_alpha   90.00
_cell.angle_beta   90.00
_cell.angle_gamma   90.00
#
_symmetry.space_group_name_H-M   'P 1'
#
loop_
_entity.id
_entity.type
_entity.pdbx_description
1 polymer ?
#
loop_
_entity_poly.entity_id
_entity_poly.type
_entity_poly.pdbx_seq_one_letter_code
_entity_poly.pdbx_strand_id
1 'polypeptide(L)'
;AANYISTIVSNQKLEKPIIFIGGVARNALQVRAFRHYYPELIVPEHHTSVGALGVALHAQKNGWECQPSLEKMAEVGGSAEEFPRAPALRLEKTKFTPSKELTPVKKAYDPPITAYLGIDIGSTTTKYALINDHGKIIHKQYVQTQGKPIEVTQRLLRVLNEEIDGWVNIRGVATTGSGRNVVGDFVNADLIIDEITAHARGAVEIDPTVDTVFEIGGQDSKYIRILNTYPFDFDMNKVCAAGTGSFLHELANKLKINIVGEFQEIALSSKNPISLAERCTVFMESDLVSYAQKGAQINDLIAGLCYAIVHNYLNRVVGKRKIGQKIMFLGGPSLNKGIVAAFEKVLNRELIVPPNREVMGAFGAALAIREKQQQAGILESKSHSLEKLINMKVSYTEKICRADPRCHNECKLKIYRFGDRKSIWGGDCGRYEMAQASGPKTKNFFKVREEIFEEYLLEKAEQLSDLAEPLRKPDKYTIGIPLALPFWEWGVLWANFFAELGFRVLLSPKTNNRLARIGIESMTAETCFPVKVFHGHVKFLSRYAHYLFLPNMINMPTLLEKEAGFFCPLVQSSQYLVKAALGLDERRIVNPTVYLKDEFPALVRQVHDGIFPTLGVKRKKVEAALEIGLAKQQEFVSKLRAIGKEFLASENGEDPIWIISGRPYNLYDERLNLRLGRHLSKLGIKAIPLDFLDLSGVDLSDFPNMYWGLGAKILRTAKLVKATSHFFGVHLTNFSCGADSFIEHFYNHVMGGKPYLLLELDEHSAIAGMMTRVEAFNNVVQNVHQKHLQKPMLKAI
;
A
#
# COMPACT_ATOMS: atom_id res chain seq x y z
N ALA A 1 2.25 -5.43 28.77
CA ALA A 1 1.72 -4.54 29.82
C ALA A 1 0.88 -3.40 29.25
N ALA A 2 1.47 -2.37 28.61
CA ALA A 2 0.76 -1.16 28.15
C ALA A 2 -0.56 -1.42 27.40
N ASN A 3 -0.55 -2.27 26.36
CA ASN A 3 -1.78 -2.61 25.62
C ASN A 3 -2.83 -3.27 26.52
N TYR A 4 -2.46 -4.19 27.39
CA TYR A 4 -3.40 -4.86 28.30
C TYR A 4 -4.03 -3.84 29.27
N ILE A 5 -3.23 -2.88 29.76
CA ILE A 5 -3.74 -1.79 30.61
C ILE A 5 -4.69 -0.89 29.84
N SER A 6 -4.35 -0.47 28.62
CA SER A 6 -5.22 0.45 27.86
C SER A 6 -6.50 -0.20 27.36
N THR A 7 -6.47 -1.50 26.99
CA THR A 7 -7.61 -2.18 26.37
C THR A 7 -8.45 -3.02 27.33
N ILE A 8 -7.82 -3.84 28.19
CA ILE A 8 -8.55 -4.76 29.07
C ILE A 8 -8.89 -4.10 30.40
N VAL A 9 -7.89 -3.48 31.05
CA VAL A 9 -8.13 -2.73 32.29
C VAL A 9 -8.88 -1.43 31.95
N SER A 10 -8.42 -0.72 30.91
CA SER A 10 -9.01 0.53 30.43
C SER A 10 -9.25 1.51 31.59
N ASN A 11 -10.51 1.86 31.85
CA ASN A 11 -10.91 2.76 32.93
C ASN A 11 -11.36 2.03 34.21
N GLN A 12 -11.19 0.71 34.29
CA GLN A 12 -11.55 -0.07 35.48
C GLN A 12 -10.57 0.20 36.62
N LYS A 13 -11.11 0.37 37.83
CA LYS A 13 -10.31 0.45 39.06
C LYS A 13 -9.98 -0.96 39.54
N LEU A 14 -8.70 -1.27 39.66
CA LEU A 14 -8.24 -2.53 40.24
C LEU A 14 -7.97 -2.35 41.73
N GLU A 15 -8.63 -3.15 42.55
CA GLU A 15 -8.38 -3.22 43.99
C GLU A 15 -7.20 -4.14 44.31
N LYS A 16 -6.48 -3.83 45.39
CA LYS A 16 -5.36 -4.64 45.86
C LYS A 16 -5.86 -5.72 46.83
N PRO A 17 -5.23 -6.93 46.85
CA PRO A 17 -4.02 -7.31 46.13
C PRO A 17 -4.26 -7.72 44.66
N ILE A 18 -3.31 -7.36 43.78
CA ILE A 18 -3.35 -7.71 42.35
C ILE A 18 -2.40 -8.88 42.10
N ILE A 19 -2.93 -9.96 41.52
CA ILE A 19 -2.19 -11.20 41.24
C ILE A 19 -2.03 -11.38 39.74
N PHE A 20 -0.80 -11.62 39.28
CA PHE A 20 -0.48 -11.93 37.89
C PHE A 20 -0.26 -13.43 37.70
N ILE A 21 -1.21 -14.09 37.05
CA ILE A 21 -1.20 -15.55 36.81
C ILE A 21 -1.14 -15.88 35.31
N GLY A 22 -0.93 -17.16 34.99
CA GLY A 22 -0.81 -17.69 33.63
C GLY A 22 0.63 -17.81 33.13
N GLY A 23 0.78 -18.31 31.91
CA GLY A 23 2.09 -18.58 31.29
C GLY A 23 2.95 -17.32 31.09
N VAL A 24 2.33 -16.18 30.80
CA VAL A 24 3.02 -14.90 30.56
C VAL A 24 3.76 -14.40 31.81
N ALA A 25 3.26 -14.73 33.00
CA ALA A 25 3.92 -14.38 34.26
C ALA A 25 5.28 -15.08 34.45
N ARG A 26 5.62 -16.10 33.63
CA ARG A 26 6.99 -16.70 33.60
C ARG A 26 8.02 -15.74 33.03
N ASN A 27 7.60 -14.77 32.22
CA ASN A 27 8.50 -13.83 31.58
C ASN A 27 8.80 -12.67 32.53
N ALA A 28 9.99 -12.67 33.12
CA ALA A 28 10.42 -11.63 34.08
C ALA A 28 10.37 -10.20 33.51
N LEU A 29 10.59 -10.01 32.20
CA LEU A 29 10.46 -8.69 31.56
C LEU A 29 9.01 -8.23 31.51
N GLN A 30 8.07 -9.14 31.26
CA GLN A 30 6.65 -8.82 31.32
C GLN A 30 6.21 -8.49 32.74
N VAL A 31 6.65 -9.27 33.74
CA VAL A 31 6.39 -8.97 35.16
C VAL A 31 6.89 -7.58 35.52
N ARG A 32 8.13 -7.23 35.13
CA ARG A 32 8.69 -5.89 35.35
C ARG A 32 7.87 -4.80 34.65
N ALA A 33 7.42 -5.05 33.42
CA ALA A 33 6.59 -4.11 32.68
C ALA A 33 5.22 -3.88 33.34
N PHE A 34 4.58 -4.93 33.88
CA PHE A 34 3.33 -4.77 34.64
C PHE A 34 3.56 -4.11 36.00
N ARG A 35 4.68 -4.37 36.67
CA ARG A 35 5.08 -3.68 37.91
C ARG A 35 5.31 -2.18 37.75
N HIS A 36 5.60 -1.71 36.53
CA HIS A 36 5.66 -0.27 36.25
C HIS A 36 4.29 0.41 36.45
N TYR A 37 3.20 -0.29 36.15
CA TYR A 37 1.83 0.20 36.37
C TYR A 37 1.33 -0.11 37.78
N TYR A 38 1.66 -1.30 38.30
CA TYR A 38 1.24 -1.77 39.62
C TYR A 38 2.45 -2.29 40.43
N PRO A 39 3.14 -1.43 41.20
CA PRO A 39 4.37 -1.80 41.91
C PRO A 39 4.23 -3.01 42.84
N GLU A 40 3.06 -3.18 43.45
CA GLU A 40 2.73 -4.25 44.41
C GLU A 40 2.17 -5.53 43.75
N LEU A 41 2.37 -5.71 42.44
CA LEU A 41 1.90 -6.89 41.72
C LEU A 41 2.55 -8.18 42.26
N ILE A 42 1.70 -9.13 42.67
CA ILE A 42 2.11 -10.43 43.20
C ILE A 42 2.11 -11.46 42.06
N VAL A 43 3.18 -12.24 41.96
CA VAL A 43 3.25 -13.40 41.05
C VAL A 43 3.38 -14.65 41.94
N PRO A 44 2.33 -15.48 42.05
CA PRO A 44 2.36 -16.69 42.88
C PRO A 44 3.40 -17.70 42.39
N GLU A 45 3.90 -18.56 43.26
CA GLU A 45 4.88 -19.60 42.89
C GLU A 45 4.36 -20.53 41.78
N HIS A 46 3.10 -21.00 41.91
CA HIS A 46 2.45 -21.86 40.91
C HIS A 46 1.55 -21.07 39.95
N HIS A 47 1.96 -19.86 39.57
CA HIS A 47 1.17 -18.95 38.74
C HIS A 47 0.65 -19.56 37.42
N THR A 48 1.30 -20.58 36.86
CA THR A 48 0.81 -21.27 35.64
C THR A 48 -0.34 -22.25 35.87
N SER A 49 -0.58 -22.64 37.12
CA SER A 49 -1.49 -23.75 37.47
C SER A 49 -2.59 -23.33 38.46
N VAL A 50 -2.68 -22.05 38.81
CA VAL A 50 -3.65 -21.54 39.80
C VAL A 50 -5.09 -21.91 39.45
N GLY A 51 -5.47 -21.83 38.17
CA GLY A 51 -6.81 -22.24 37.73
C GLY A 51 -7.07 -23.74 37.94
N ALA A 52 -6.11 -24.59 37.59
CA ALA A 52 -6.21 -26.04 37.81
C ALA A 52 -6.25 -26.40 39.30
N LEU A 53 -5.45 -25.72 40.13
CA LEU A 53 -5.50 -25.85 41.59
C LEU A 53 -6.88 -25.47 42.12
N GLY A 54 -7.48 -24.39 41.62
CA GLY A 54 -8.84 -23.98 41.97
C GLY A 54 -9.88 -25.05 41.66
N VAL A 55 -9.78 -25.70 40.49
CA VAL A 55 -10.65 -26.83 40.12
C VAL A 55 -10.46 -28.02 41.07
N ALA A 56 -9.22 -28.38 41.39
CA ALA A 56 -8.92 -29.49 42.30
C ALA A 56 -9.45 -29.22 43.73
N LEU A 57 -9.23 -28.01 44.25
CA LEU A 57 -9.76 -27.60 45.56
C LEU A 57 -11.29 -27.57 45.57
N HIS A 58 -11.92 -27.16 44.48
CA HIS A 58 -13.37 -27.18 44.35
C HIS A 58 -13.91 -28.62 44.35
N ALA A 59 -13.29 -29.53 43.59
CA ALA A 59 -13.65 -30.95 43.60
C ALA A 59 -13.49 -31.56 44.99
N GLN A 60 -12.36 -31.29 45.67
CA GLN A 60 -12.11 -31.74 47.04
C GLN A 60 -13.18 -31.22 48.01
N LYS A 61 -13.52 -29.93 47.94
CA LYS A 61 -14.54 -29.31 48.81
C LYS A 61 -15.92 -29.94 48.63
N ASN A 62 -16.26 -30.37 47.42
CA ASN A 62 -17.55 -31.00 47.12
C ASN A 62 -17.53 -32.53 47.26
N GLY A 63 -16.41 -33.13 47.69
CA GLY A 63 -16.29 -34.58 47.82
C GLY A 63 -16.41 -35.32 46.49
N TRP A 64 -16.04 -34.69 45.37
CA TRP A 64 -16.09 -35.33 44.07
C TRP A 64 -14.93 -36.30 43.90
N GLU A 65 -15.24 -37.58 43.74
CA GLU A 65 -14.29 -38.63 43.42
C GLU A 65 -14.52 -39.07 41.97
N CYS A 66 -13.48 -39.01 41.16
CA CYS A 66 -13.50 -39.52 39.79
C CYS A 66 -12.21 -40.31 39.55
N GLN A 67 -12.34 -41.59 39.19
CA GLN A 67 -11.24 -42.37 38.65
C GLN A 67 -11.26 -42.21 37.13
N PRO A 68 -10.28 -41.49 36.53
CA PRO A 68 -10.22 -41.37 35.08
C PRO A 68 -9.95 -42.76 34.48
N SER A 69 -10.92 -43.29 33.75
CA SER A 69 -10.74 -44.47 32.90
C SER A 69 -10.30 -44.02 31.51
N LEU A 70 -9.13 -44.48 31.09
CA LEU A 70 -8.61 -44.22 29.74
C LEU A 70 -9.56 -44.74 28.64
N GLU A 71 -10.26 -45.84 28.93
CA GLU A 71 -11.26 -46.44 28.02
C GLU A 71 -12.47 -45.50 27.85
N LYS A 72 -13.01 -44.94 28.95
CA LYS A 72 -14.11 -43.96 28.88
C LYS A 72 -13.69 -42.63 28.24
N MET A 73 -12.45 -42.19 28.42
CA MET A 73 -11.93 -41.00 27.75
C MET A 73 -11.78 -41.20 26.24
N ALA A 74 -11.45 -42.42 25.80
CA ALA A 74 -11.39 -42.78 24.38
C ALA A 74 -12.79 -42.81 23.73
N GLU A 75 -13.83 -43.21 24.47
CA GLU A 75 -15.23 -43.19 23.99
C GLU A 75 -15.75 -41.77 23.74
N VAL A 76 -15.33 -40.78 24.54
CA VAL A 76 -15.71 -39.35 24.37
C VAL A 76 -15.05 -38.71 23.15
N GLY A 77 -13.94 -39.27 22.65
CA GLY A 77 -13.22 -38.78 21.46
C GLY A 77 -13.94 -39.03 20.12
N GLY A 78 -15.12 -39.66 20.14
CA GLY A 78 -15.80 -40.17 18.95
C GLY A 78 -16.79 -39.23 18.25
N SER A 79 -17.23 -38.12 18.86
CA SER A 79 -18.09 -37.17 18.15
C SER A 79 -17.23 -36.24 17.29
N ALA A 80 -16.85 -36.71 16.10
CA ALA A 80 -16.29 -35.83 15.09
C ALA A 80 -17.31 -34.71 14.82
N GLU A 81 -17.03 -33.50 15.32
CA GLU A 81 -17.82 -32.34 14.95
C GLU A 81 -17.84 -32.22 13.43
N GLU A 82 -19.00 -31.86 12.88
CA GLU A 82 -19.16 -31.75 11.43
C GLU A 82 -18.44 -30.49 10.94
N PHE A 83 -17.26 -30.67 10.36
CA PHE A 83 -16.49 -29.58 9.77
C PHE A 83 -17.00 -29.26 8.36
N PRO A 84 -16.99 -27.98 7.94
CA PRO A 84 -17.27 -27.63 6.55
C PRO A 84 -16.19 -28.24 5.64
N ARG A 85 -16.60 -28.95 4.58
CA ARG A 85 -15.67 -29.70 3.72
C ARG A 85 -15.51 -29.07 2.35
N ALA A 86 -14.31 -29.24 1.78
CA ALA A 86 -13.96 -28.90 0.40
C ALA A 86 -13.55 -30.17 -0.37
N PRO A 87 -13.56 -30.15 -1.72
CA PRO A 87 -13.12 -31.28 -2.54
C PRO A 87 -11.64 -31.65 -2.30
N ALA A 88 -11.29 -32.91 -2.51
CA ALA A 88 -9.90 -33.37 -2.38
C ALA A 88 -8.98 -32.72 -3.43
N LEU A 89 -7.77 -32.34 -3.00
CA LEU A 89 -6.75 -31.75 -3.87
C LEU A 89 -6.11 -32.82 -4.76
N ARG A 90 -6.23 -32.64 -6.08
CA ARG A 90 -5.60 -33.50 -7.10
C ARG A 90 -5.19 -32.65 -8.30
N LEU A 91 -4.06 -32.99 -8.91
CA LEU A 91 -3.62 -32.45 -10.19
C LEU A 91 -4.11 -33.38 -11.30
N GLU A 92 -5.06 -32.92 -12.11
CA GLU A 92 -5.68 -33.69 -13.19
C GLU A 92 -5.31 -33.12 -14.57
N LYS A 93 -5.26 -31.79 -14.68
CA LYS A 93 -4.99 -31.04 -15.91
C LYS A 93 -3.57 -30.49 -15.95
N THR A 94 -3.07 -29.99 -14.82
CA THR A 94 -1.79 -29.29 -14.76
C THR A 94 -0.61 -30.26 -14.73
N LYS A 95 0.27 -30.16 -15.73
CA LYS A 95 1.57 -30.84 -15.68
C LYS A 95 2.53 -30.11 -14.74
N PHE A 96 2.66 -30.61 -13.52
CA PHE A 96 3.61 -30.06 -12.56
C PHE A 96 5.06 -30.41 -12.94
N THR A 97 5.83 -29.40 -13.33
CA THR A 97 7.26 -29.56 -13.61
C THR A 97 8.06 -29.20 -12.35
N PRO A 98 8.84 -30.13 -11.75
CA PRO A 98 9.75 -29.79 -10.67
C PRO A 98 10.73 -28.71 -11.09
N SER A 99 11.17 -27.88 -10.15
CA SER A 99 12.25 -26.93 -10.47
C SER A 99 13.52 -27.72 -10.79
N LYS A 100 14.19 -27.40 -11.90
CA LYS A 100 15.41 -28.11 -12.28
C LYS A 100 16.53 -27.69 -11.36
N GLU A 101 17.17 -28.65 -10.70
CA GLU A 101 18.53 -28.45 -10.21
C GLU A 101 19.44 -28.38 -11.44
N LEU A 102 20.09 -27.24 -11.63
CA LEU A 102 21.05 -27.08 -12.71
C LEU A 102 22.38 -27.62 -12.20
N THR A 103 22.83 -28.74 -12.76
CA THR A 103 24.14 -29.28 -12.43
C THR A 103 25.21 -28.31 -12.95
N PRO A 104 26.17 -27.86 -12.11
CA PRO A 104 27.27 -27.03 -12.57
C PRO A 104 28.03 -27.73 -13.70
N VAL A 105 28.20 -27.07 -14.84
CA VAL A 105 28.84 -27.64 -16.02
C VAL A 105 30.35 -27.66 -15.80
N LYS A 106 30.92 -28.75 -15.27
CA LYS A 106 32.36 -28.88 -14.90
C LYS A 106 33.37 -28.84 -16.07
N LYS A 107 33.06 -28.24 -17.22
CA LYS A 107 34.00 -28.10 -18.36
C LYS A 107 34.14 -26.63 -18.75
N ALA A 108 35.39 -26.17 -18.80
CA ALA A 108 35.72 -24.87 -19.37
C ALA A 108 35.42 -24.85 -20.88
N TYR A 109 34.73 -23.80 -21.33
CA TYR A 109 34.49 -23.53 -22.75
C TYR A 109 35.53 -22.53 -23.25
N ASP A 110 36.13 -22.81 -24.41
CA ASP A 110 36.98 -21.88 -25.14
C ASP A 110 36.38 -21.64 -26.54
N PRO A 111 35.87 -20.43 -26.84
CA PRO A 111 35.80 -19.26 -25.97
C PRO A 111 34.72 -19.36 -24.87
N PRO A 112 34.80 -18.54 -23.80
CA PRO A 112 33.80 -18.48 -22.73
C PRO A 112 32.39 -18.15 -23.24
N ILE A 113 31.36 -18.69 -22.58
CA ILE A 113 29.97 -18.45 -22.92
C ILE A 113 29.60 -16.99 -22.62
N THR A 114 29.05 -16.28 -23.61
CA THR A 114 28.45 -14.97 -23.37
C THR A 114 27.14 -15.12 -22.58
N ALA A 115 27.03 -14.38 -21.47
CA ALA A 115 25.87 -14.44 -20.59
C ALA A 115 25.42 -13.09 -20.03
N TYR A 116 24.21 -13.10 -19.47
CA TYR A 116 23.55 -11.96 -18.86
C TYR A 116 23.03 -12.35 -17.48
N LEU A 117 23.27 -11.50 -16.48
CA LEU A 117 22.90 -11.76 -15.10
C LEU A 117 21.70 -10.88 -14.71
N GLY A 118 20.60 -11.51 -14.32
CA GLY A 118 19.48 -10.83 -13.69
C GLY A 118 19.46 -11.15 -12.20
N ILE A 119 19.23 -10.14 -11.36
CA ILE A 119 19.11 -10.29 -9.91
C ILE A 119 17.76 -9.73 -9.47
N ASP A 120 16.94 -10.56 -8.82
CA ASP A 120 15.63 -10.19 -8.26
C ASP A 120 15.74 -10.10 -6.74
N ILE A 121 15.64 -8.88 -6.22
CA ILE A 121 15.82 -8.55 -4.81
C ILE A 121 14.47 -8.24 -4.17
N GLY A 122 13.78 -9.29 -3.76
CA GLY A 122 12.54 -9.18 -2.98
C GLY A 122 12.80 -8.90 -1.50
N SER A 123 11.74 -8.48 -0.80
CA SER A 123 11.77 -8.20 0.65
C SER A 123 12.09 -9.46 1.47
N THR A 124 11.60 -10.62 1.03
CA THR A 124 11.78 -11.91 1.71
C THR A 124 12.90 -12.73 1.10
N THR A 125 13.05 -12.71 -0.24
CA THR A 125 13.99 -13.57 -0.96
C THR A 125 14.78 -12.81 -2.03
N THR A 126 16.06 -13.14 -2.16
CA THR A 126 16.93 -12.68 -3.23
C THR A 126 17.23 -13.85 -4.15
N LYS A 127 17.11 -13.62 -5.46
CA LYS A 127 17.38 -14.63 -6.49
C LYS A 127 18.26 -14.05 -7.58
N TYR A 128 18.95 -14.92 -8.32
CA TYR A 128 19.48 -14.57 -9.63
C TYR A 128 19.21 -15.64 -10.66
N ALA A 129 19.23 -15.23 -11.92
CA ALA A 129 19.27 -16.10 -13.09
C ALA A 129 20.37 -15.61 -14.02
N LEU A 130 21.27 -16.52 -14.40
CA LEU A 130 22.27 -16.32 -15.42
C LEU A 130 21.79 -16.99 -16.70
N ILE A 131 21.67 -16.21 -17.78
CA ILE A 131 21.22 -16.72 -19.08
C ILE A 131 22.34 -16.60 -20.11
N ASN A 132 22.41 -17.55 -21.04
CA ASN A 132 23.28 -17.41 -22.21
C ASN A 132 22.65 -16.50 -23.28
N ASP A 133 23.38 -16.26 -24.37
CA ASP A 133 22.91 -15.41 -25.48
C ASP A 133 21.62 -15.93 -26.15
N HIS A 134 21.39 -17.24 -26.10
CA HIS A 134 20.14 -17.87 -26.58
C HIS A 134 18.96 -17.75 -25.60
N GLY A 135 19.13 -17.10 -24.45
CA GLY A 135 18.04 -16.89 -23.48
C GLY A 135 17.74 -18.10 -22.61
N LYS A 136 18.65 -19.08 -22.56
CA LYS A 136 18.50 -20.25 -21.69
C LYS A 136 19.19 -20.00 -20.35
N ILE A 137 18.51 -20.33 -19.26
CA ILE A 137 19.08 -20.29 -17.91
C ILE A 137 20.19 -21.35 -17.81
N ILE A 138 21.41 -20.92 -17.56
CA ILE A 138 22.59 -21.77 -17.35
C ILE A 138 22.97 -21.89 -15.88
N HIS A 139 22.60 -20.90 -15.05
CA HIS A 139 22.80 -20.93 -13.60
C HIS A 139 21.72 -20.12 -12.89
N LYS A 140 21.38 -20.49 -11.65
CA LYS A 140 20.41 -19.76 -10.83
C LYS A 140 20.62 -20.06 -9.34
N GLN A 141 20.17 -19.15 -8.49
CA GLN A 141 20.05 -19.38 -7.05
C GLN A 141 18.82 -18.68 -6.48
N TYR A 142 18.27 -19.23 -5.40
CA TYR A 142 17.13 -18.69 -4.66
C TYR A 142 17.41 -18.80 -3.16
N VAL A 143 17.49 -17.67 -2.45
CA VAL A 143 17.79 -17.64 -1.00
C VAL A 143 16.97 -16.58 -0.27
N GLN A 144 16.89 -16.69 1.05
CA GLN A 144 16.23 -15.69 1.90
C GLN A 144 17.08 -14.41 2.01
N THR A 145 16.45 -13.24 1.86
CA THR A 145 17.09 -11.90 1.94
C THR A 145 17.50 -11.56 3.37
N GLN A 146 16.73 -12.01 4.37
CA GLN A 146 16.97 -11.77 5.80
C GLN A 146 17.20 -10.28 6.15
N GLY A 147 16.57 -9.36 5.41
CA GLY A 147 16.75 -7.91 5.58
C GLY A 147 18.14 -7.37 5.20
N LYS A 148 18.99 -8.19 4.57
CA LYS A 148 20.39 -7.89 4.24
C LYS A 148 20.66 -8.03 2.72
N PRO A 149 20.01 -7.21 1.87
CA PRO A 149 20.01 -7.41 0.42
C PRO A 149 21.41 -7.39 -0.21
N ILE A 150 22.32 -6.52 0.25
CA ILE A 150 23.69 -6.43 -0.29
C ILE A 150 24.54 -7.63 0.14
N GLU A 151 24.57 -7.95 1.44
CA GLU A 151 25.35 -9.10 1.95
C GLU A 151 24.91 -10.42 1.31
N VAL A 152 23.59 -10.61 1.17
CA VAL A 152 23.04 -11.80 0.50
C VAL A 152 23.42 -11.83 -0.97
N THR A 153 23.37 -10.68 -1.67
CA THR A 153 23.85 -10.60 -3.05
C THR A 153 25.33 -10.95 -3.16
N GLN A 154 26.19 -10.47 -2.26
CA GLN A 154 27.62 -10.84 -2.24
C GLN A 154 27.83 -12.35 -2.06
N ARG A 155 27.07 -12.98 -1.16
CA ARG A 155 27.11 -14.44 -0.99
C ARG A 155 26.69 -15.17 -2.26
N LEU A 156 25.63 -14.70 -2.92
CA LEU A 156 25.17 -15.28 -4.18
C LEU A 156 26.19 -15.12 -5.31
N LEU A 157 26.81 -13.95 -5.43
CA LEU A 157 27.87 -13.72 -6.42
C LEU A 157 29.12 -14.57 -6.14
N ARG A 158 29.42 -14.86 -4.86
CA ARG A 158 30.50 -15.77 -4.48
C ARG A 158 30.21 -17.19 -4.94
N VAL A 159 29.01 -17.71 -4.66
CA VAL A 159 28.55 -19.02 -5.14
C VAL A 159 28.62 -19.07 -6.65
N LEU A 160 28.14 -18.02 -7.34
CA LEU A 160 28.24 -17.94 -8.79
C LEU A 160 29.70 -18.04 -9.24
N ASN A 161 30.59 -17.19 -8.71
CA ASN A 161 32.01 -17.19 -9.09
C ASN A 161 32.66 -18.55 -8.85
N GLU A 162 32.45 -19.19 -7.69
CA GLU A 162 33.00 -20.51 -7.36
C GLU A 162 32.50 -21.62 -8.30
N GLU A 163 31.25 -21.53 -8.78
CA GLU A 163 30.63 -22.57 -9.60
C GLU A 163 30.80 -22.36 -11.12
N ILE A 164 31.17 -21.16 -11.59
CA ILE A 164 31.30 -20.84 -13.03
C ILE A 164 32.63 -20.16 -13.43
N ASP A 165 33.62 -20.08 -12.55
CA ASP A 165 34.86 -19.33 -12.79
C ASP A 165 35.54 -19.70 -14.12
N GLY A 166 35.88 -18.69 -14.92
CA GLY A 166 36.53 -18.85 -16.22
C GLY A 166 35.66 -19.38 -17.37
N TRP A 167 34.36 -19.68 -17.15
CA TRP A 167 33.50 -20.28 -18.19
C TRP A 167 32.56 -19.28 -18.87
N VAL A 168 32.31 -18.15 -18.22
CA VAL A 168 31.26 -17.22 -18.62
C VAL A 168 31.79 -15.79 -18.65
N ASN A 169 31.49 -15.09 -19.74
CA ASN A 169 31.66 -13.65 -19.84
C ASN A 169 30.31 -12.94 -19.64
N ILE A 170 30.13 -12.26 -18.50
CA ILE A 170 28.90 -11.52 -18.19
C ILE A 170 28.92 -10.17 -18.92
N ARG A 171 28.10 -10.04 -19.97
CA ARG A 171 27.99 -8.82 -20.79
C ARG A 171 27.00 -7.80 -20.26
N GLY A 172 26.12 -8.17 -19.33
CA GLY A 172 25.18 -7.22 -18.76
C GLY A 172 24.56 -7.70 -17.47
N VAL A 173 24.33 -6.76 -16.56
CA VAL A 173 23.69 -7.00 -15.27
C VAL A 173 22.42 -6.18 -15.15
N ALA A 174 21.31 -6.85 -14.86
CA ALA A 174 20.04 -6.22 -14.57
C ALA A 174 19.56 -6.52 -13.15
N THR A 175 18.84 -5.58 -12.54
CA THR A 175 18.22 -5.76 -11.22
C THR A 175 16.73 -5.46 -11.24
N THR A 176 15.97 -6.20 -10.43
CA THR A 176 14.53 -6.05 -10.24
C THR A 176 14.10 -6.36 -8.79
N GLY A 177 12.80 -6.25 -8.50
CA GLY A 177 12.24 -6.41 -7.16
C GLY A 177 12.28 -5.13 -6.31
N SER A 178 11.89 -5.23 -5.04
CA SER A 178 11.80 -4.11 -4.11
C SER A 178 13.15 -3.49 -3.72
N GLY A 179 14.23 -4.28 -3.76
CA GLY A 179 15.59 -3.86 -3.42
C GLY A 179 16.46 -3.47 -4.62
N ARG A 180 15.87 -3.39 -5.82
CA ARG A 180 16.57 -3.20 -7.10
C ARG A 180 17.49 -1.99 -7.15
N ASN A 181 17.08 -0.85 -6.57
CA ASN A 181 17.88 0.37 -6.60
C ASN A 181 19.17 0.22 -5.78
N VAL A 182 19.05 -0.26 -4.55
CA VAL A 182 20.20 -0.41 -3.63
C VAL A 182 21.21 -1.42 -4.17
N VAL A 183 20.72 -2.58 -4.63
CA VAL A 183 21.60 -3.62 -5.17
C VAL A 183 22.09 -3.25 -6.57
N GLY A 184 21.28 -2.57 -7.38
CA GLY A 184 21.65 -2.03 -8.68
C GLY A 184 22.81 -1.05 -8.58
N ASP A 185 22.75 -0.11 -7.64
CA ASP A 185 23.86 0.80 -7.34
C ASP A 185 25.12 0.03 -6.91
N PHE A 186 24.97 -0.99 -6.06
CA PHE A 186 26.06 -1.83 -5.59
C PHE A 186 26.74 -2.60 -6.74
N VAL A 187 25.98 -3.31 -7.58
CA VAL A 187 26.52 -4.08 -8.72
C VAL A 187 26.85 -3.24 -9.96
N ASN A 188 26.56 -1.94 -9.91
CA ASN A 188 26.65 -1.03 -11.07
C ASN A 188 25.74 -1.41 -12.23
N ALA A 189 24.53 -1.91 -11.96
CA ALA A 189 23.65 -2.50 -12.97
C ALA A 189 23.51 -1.63 -14.24
N ASP A 190 23.48 -2.28 -15.40
CA ASP A 190 23.24 -1.64 -16.69
C ASP A 190 21.76 -1.31 -16.88
N LEU A 191 20.90 -2.05 -16.17
CA LEU A 191 19.46 -1.89 -16.23
C LEU A 191 18.82 -2.17 -14.87
N ILE A 192 17.93 -1.28 -14.46
CA ILE A 192 17.07 -1.45 -13.28
C ILE A 192 15.64 -1.40 -13.80
N ILE A 193 14.88 -2.49 -13.62
CA ILE A 193 13.48 -2.58 -14.07
C ILE A 193 12.55 -3.01 -12.95
N ASP A 194 11.29 -2.60 -13.04
CA ASP A 194 10.24 -3.06 -12.14
C ASP A 194 9.95 -4.56 -12.32
N GLU A 195 9.43 -5.16 -11.25
CA GLU A 195 9.16 -6.60 -11.17
C GLU A 195 8.00 -7.06 -12.06
N ILE A 196 7.01 -6.22 -12.33
CA ILE A 196 5.86 -6.57 -13.18
C ILE A 196 6.34 -6.78 -14.60
N THR A 197 7.12 -5.83 -15.12
CA THR A 197 7.73 -5.92 -16.44
C THR A 197 8.68 -7.12 -16.54
N ALA A 198 9.51 -7.34 -15.52
CA ALA A 198 10.42 -8.47 -15.48
C ALA A 198 9.68 -9.82 -15.53
N HIS A 199 8.71 -10.04 -14.64
CA HIS A 199 7.92 -11.27 -14.62
C HIS A 199 7.16 -11.52 -15.92
N ALA A 200 6.55 -10.46 -16.49
CA ALA A 200 5.85 -10.57 -17.77
C ALA A 200 6.79 -10.95 -18.92
N ARG A 201 7.97 -10.31 -19.02
CA ARG A 201 8.95 -10.64 -20.06
C ARG A 201 9.44 -12.09 -19.94
N GLY A 202 9.71 -12.55 -18.72
CA GLY A 202 10.10 -13.94 -18.46
C GLY A 202 8.99 -14.93 -18.84
N ALA A 203 7.73 -14.63 -18.49
CA ALA A 203 6.59 -15.48 -18.84
C ALA A 203 6.40 -15.61 -20.37
N VAL A 204 6.52 -14.50 -21.10
CA VAL A 204 6.39 -14.47 -22.56
C VAL A 204 7.50 -15.25 -23.27
N GLU A 205 8.73 -15.28 -22.72
CA GLU A 205 9.82 -16.09 -23.29
C GLU A 205 9.50 -17.58 -23.22
N ILE A 206 8.87 -18.01 -22.12
CA ILE A 206 8.53 -19.40 -21.89
C ILE A 206 7.35 -19.83 -22.78
N ASP A 207 6.32 -18.99 -22.86
CA ASP A 207 5.16 -19.21 -23.71
C ASP A 207 4.61 -17.88 -24.23
N PRO A 208 4.81 -17.53 -25.51
CA PRO A 208 4.29 -16.29 -26.10
C PRO A 208 2.75 -16.19 -26.09
N THR A 209 2.04 -17.31 -25.89
CA THR A 209 0.58 -17.36 -25.83
C THR A 209 0.02 -17.13 -24.42
N VAL A 210 0.89 -16.98 -23.41
CA VAL A 210 0.47 -16.65 -22.04
C VAL A 210 -0.30 -15.32 -22.04
N ASP A 211 -1.47 -15.33 -21.41
CA ASP A 211 -2.33 -14.14 -21.32
C ASP A 211 -2.52 -13.67 -19.87
N THR A 212 -2.19 -14.52 -18.90
CA THR A 212 -2.38 -14.25 -17.47
C THR A 212 -1.22 -14.83 -16.68
N VAL A 213 -0.64 -14.04 -15.79
CA VAL A 213 0.38 -14.46 -14.85
C VAL A 213 -0.16 -14.26 -13.44
N PHE A 214 -0.15 -15.33 -12.67
CA PHE A 214 -0.28 -15.26 -11.22
C PHE A 214 1.10 -15.40 -10.60
N GLU A 215 1.48 -14.44 -9.76
CA GLU A 215 2.72 -14.51 -8.99
C GLU A 215 2.37 -14.35 -7.52
N ILE A 216 2.79 -15.31 -6.70
CA ILE A 216 2.66 -15.21 -5.25
C ILE A 216 4.08 -15.16 -4.68
N GLY A 217 4.46 -14.00 -4.16
CA GLY A 217 5.74 -13.76 -3.54
C GLY A 217 5.75 -14.10 -2.05
N GLY A 218 6.80 -13.64 -1.36
CA GLY A 218 6.92 -13.78 0.09
C GLY A 218 5.98 -12.85 0.86
N GLN A 219 5.90 -11.58 0.47
CA GLN A 219 5.08 -10.56 1.15
C GLN A 219 4.01 -9.93 0.25
N ASP A 220 4.21 -10.02 -1.06
CA ASP A 220 3.28 -9.48 -2.05
C ASP A 220 2.83 -10.58 -3.01
N SER A 221 1.78 -10.28 -3.74
CA SER A 221 1.19 -11.16 -4.74
C SER A 221 0.67 -10.30 -5.87
N LYS A 222 0.91 -10.74 -7.11
CA LYS A 222 0.71 -9.96 -8.31
C LYS A 222 -0.14 -10.73 -9.29
N TYR A 223 -1.00 -9.99 -9.96
CA TYR A 223 -1.74 -10.41 -11.13
C TYR A 223 -1.23 -9.60 -12.33
N ILE A 224 -0.94 -10.25 -13.45
CA ILE A 224 -0.53 -9.57 -14.67
C ILE A 224 -1.32 -10.16 -15.83
N ARG A 225 -2.00 -9.30 -16.60
CA ARG A 225 -2.62 -9.64 -17.86
C ARG A 225 -1.70 -9.22 -19.00
N ILE A 226 -1.40 -10.15 -19.88
CA ILE A 226 -0.53 -9.94 -21.04
C ILE A 226 -1.38 -9.87 -22.30
N LEU A 227 -1.09 -8.89 -23.17
CA LEU A 227 -1.73 -8.76 -24.47
C LEU A 227 -0.70 -8.42 -25.56
N ASN A 228 -0.56 -9.34 -26.52
CA ASN A 228 0.49 -9.32 -27.54
C ASN A 228 1.85 -9.12 -26.88
N THR A 229 2.27 -10.08 -26.04
CA THR A 229 3.59 -10.12 -25.40
C THR A 229 3.97 -8.97 -24.46
N TYR A 230 3.06 -8.01 -24.20
CA TYR A 230 3.29 -6.90 -23.27
C TYR A 230 2.29 -6.89 -22.11
N PRO A 231 2.69 -6.41 -20.90
CA PRO A 231 1.76 -6.12 -19.82
C PRO A 231 0.67 -5.14 -20.30
N PHE A 232 -0.59 -5.53 -20.10
CA PHE A 232 -1.76 -4.74 -20.47
C PHE A 232 -2.53 -4.24 -19.25
N ASP A 233 -2.61 -5.04 -18.20
CA ASP A 233 -3.26 -4.73 -16.94
C ASP A 233 -2.55 -5.50 -15.83
N PHE A 234 -2.52 -4.96 -14.63
CA PHE A 234 -1.90 -5.62 -13.49
C PHE A 234 -2.57 -5.20 -12.19
N ASP A 235 -2.40 -6.01 -11.16
CA ASP A 235 -2.66 -5.60 -9.78
C ASP A 235 -1.69 -6.27 -8.82
N MET A 236 -1.61 -5.72 -7.62
CA MET A 236 -0.86 -6.28 -6.52
C MET A 236 -1.60 -6.04 -5.21
N ASN A 237 -1.51 -6.99 -4.28
CA ASN A 237 -2.13 -6.86 -2.95
C ASN A 237 -1.75 -5.52 -2.30
N LYS A 238 -2.77 -4.81 -1.78
CA LYS A 238 -2.64 -3.41 -1.38
C LYS A 238 -1.87 -3.24 -0.06
N VAL A 239 -2.11 -4.08 0.97
CA VAL A 239 -1.38 -4.10 2.28
C VAL A 239 -1.40 -5.50 2.97
N CYS A 240 -1.97 -6.53 2.34
CA CYS A 240 -2.36 -7.77 3.05
C CYS A 240 -1.30 -8.88 2.98
N ALA A 241 -0.87 -9.43 4.13
CA ALA A 241 0.00 -10.61 4.20
C ALA A 241 -0.76 -11.93 3.93
N ALA A 242 -2.09 -11.93 3.99
CA ALA A 242 -2.90 -13.12 3.69
C ALA A 242 -2.71 -13.55 2.24
N GLY A 243 -2.61 -14.87 2.05
CA GLY A 243 -2.40 -15.46 0.73
C GLY A 243 -0.95 -15.41 0.21
N THR A 244 0.03 -15.01 1.01
CA THR A 244 1.45 -14.91 0.60
C THR A 244 2.31 -16.08 1.10
N GLY A 245 3.51 -16.23 0.53
CA GLY A 245 4.46 -17.28 0.94
C GLY A 245 4.99 -17.15 2.37
N SER A 246 5.09 -15.94 2.92
CA SER A 246 5.54 -15.74 4.31
C SER A 246 4.54 -16.32 5.31
N PHE A 247 3.23 -16.17 5.05
CA PHE A 247 2.17 -16.75 5.87
C PHE A 247 2.21 -18.29 5.84
N LEU A 248 2.40 -18.88 4.65
CA LEU A 248 2.60 -20.33 4.51
C LEU A 248 3.78 -20.82 5.36
N HIS A 249 4.90 -20.11 5.31
CA HIS A 249 6.09 -20.47 6.05
C HIS A 249 5.89 -20.32 7.57
N GLU A 250 5.23 -19.26 8.02
CA GLU A 250 4.90 -19.05 9.44
C GLU A 250 4.01 -20.18 9.99
N LEU A 251 2.95 -20.54 9.25
CA LEU A 251 2.05 -21.62 9.66
C LEU A 251 2.72 -22.99 9.64
N ALA A 252 3.51 -23.28 8.61
CA ALA A 252 4.29 -24.52 8.54
C ALA A 252 5.22 -24.63 9.76
N ASN A 253 5.93 -23.56 10.12
CA ASN A 253 6.79 -23.53 11.30
C ASN A 253 6.01 -23.70 12.62
N LYS A 254 4.85 -23.06 12.78
CA LYS A 254 3.98 -23.24 13.96
C LYS A 254 3.51 -24.69 14.11
N LEU A 255 3.19 -25.34 13.00
CA LEU A 255 2.77 -26.75 12.95
C LEU A 255 3.95 -27.74 12.92
N LYS A 256 5.19 -27.23 12.92
CA LYS A 256 6.44 -28.02 12.81
C LYS A 256 6.50 -28.89 11.55
N ILE A 257 5.95 -28.40 10.45
CA ILE A 257 5.95 -29.02 9.13
C ILE A 257 7.00 -28.33 8.26
N ASN A 258 7.80 -29.10 7.52
CA ASN A 258 8.70 -28.56 6.51
C ASN A 258 7.89 -28.04 5.30
N ILE A 259 8.05 -26.76 4.99
CA ILE A 259 7.35 -26.13 3.86
C ILE A 259 7.76 -26.75 2.51
N VAL A 260 9.00 -27.26 2.40
CA VAL A 260 9.52 -27.91 1.20
C VAL A 260 9.33 -29.42 1.32
N GLY A 261 8.62 -30.01 0.36
CA GLY A 261 8.37 -31.46 0.31
C GLY A 261 7.21 -31.91 1.20
N GLU A 262 7.35 -31.80 2.52
CA GLU A 262 6.40 -32.39 3.48
C GLU A 262 5.00 -31.74 3.42
N PHE A 263 4.93 -30.40 3.39
CA PHE A 263 3.65 -29.68 3.39
C PHE A 263 2.72 -30.11 2.24
N GLN A 264 3.25 -30.25 1.03
CA GLN A 264 2.45 -30.64 -0.14
C GLN A 264 1.99 -32.10 -0.06
N GLU A 265 2.79 -32.98 0.53
CA GLU A 265 2.42 -34.39 0.70
C GLU A 265 1.29 -34.54 1.70
N ILE A 266 1.38 -33.82 2.81
CA ILE A 266 0.30 -33.74 3.82
C ILE A 266 -0.98 -33.19 3.18
N ALA A 267 -0.90 -32.07 2.44
CA ALA A 267 -2.05 -31.46 1.77
C ALA A 267 -2.74 -32.42 0.79
N LEU A 268 -1.96 -33.10 -0.05
CA LEU A 268 -2.48 -34.01 -1.07
C LEU A 268 -2.99 -35.35 -0.50
N SER A 269 -2.58 -35.71 0.72
CA SER A 269 -3.07 -36.92 1.41
C SER A 269 -4.50 -36.80 1.94
N SER A 270 -5.02 -35.57 2.09
CA SER A 270 -6.35 -35.33 2.62
C SER A 270 -7.44 -35.80 1.64
N LYS A 271 -8.39 -36.57 2.16
CA LYS A 271 -9.59 -36.99 1.42
C LYS A 271 -10.76 -36.03 1.62
N ASN A 272 -10.79 -35.33 2.76
CA ASN A 272 -11.89 -34.45 3.16
C ASN A 272 -11.36 -33.09 3.67
N PRO A 273 -10.70 -32.27 2.83
CA PRO A 273 -10.18 -30.97 3.24
C PRO A 273 -11.21 -30.11 3.98
N ILE A 274 -10.79 -29.35 4.99
CA ILE A 274 -11.68 -28.48 5.75
C ILE A 274 -11.72 -27.09 5.11
N SER A 275 -12.91 -26.55 4.87
CA SER A 275 -13.07 -25.19 4.35
C SER A 275 -12.78 -24.17 5.45
N LEU A 276 -11.71 -23.39 5.28
CA LEU A 276 -11.33 -22.32 6.20
C LEU A 276 -11.84 -20.96 5.68
N ALA A 277 -11.95 -19.95 6.56
CA ALA A 277 -12.31 -18.60 6.15
C ALA A 277 -11.25 -17.98 5.21
N GLU A 278 -11.68 -17.42 4.09
CA GLU A 278 -10.84 -16.87 3.01
C GLU A 278 -10.39 -15.39 3.21
N ARG A 279 -10.48 -14.85 4.44
CA ARG A 279 -10.35 -13.40 4.71
C ARG A 279 -8.95 -12.96 5.13
N CYS A 280 -8.67 -12.97 6.42
CA CYS A 280 -7.44 -12.45 7.02
C CYS A 280 -6.63 -13.62 7.57
N THR A 281 -5.29 -13.52 7.56
CA THR A 281 -4.41 -14.51 8.18
C THR A 281 -4.79 -14.81 9.62
N VAL A 282 -5.20 -13.80 10.38
CA VAL A 282 -5.63 -13.93 11.77
C VAL A 282 -6.88 -14.82 11.91
N PHE A 283 -7.84 -14.68 11.00
CA PHE A 283 -9.05 -15.51 11.01
C PHE A 283 -8.76 -16.92 10.50
N MET A 284 -7.95 -17.06 9.44
CA MET A 284 -7.47 -18.37 8.97
C MET A 284 -6.74 -19.12 10.09
N GLU A 285 -5.87 -18.44 10.84
CA GLU A 285 -5.16 -19.02 11.98
C GLU A 285 -6.11 -19.37 13.12
N SER A 286 -7.08 -18.50 13.42
CA SER A 286 -8.10 -18.77 14.44
C SER A 286 -8.93 -20.01 14.09
N ASP A 287 -9.32 -20.18 12.83
CA ASP A 287 -10.02 -21.36 12.34
C ASP A 287 -9.14 -22.61 12.46
N LEU A 288 -7.87 -22.53 12.03
CA LEU A 288 -6.92 -23.63 12.15
C LEU A 288 -6.77 -24.10 13.61
N VAL A 289 -6.59 -23.17 14.55
CA VAL A 289 -6.45 -23.49 15.97
C VAL A 289 -7.77 -24.04 16.54
N SER A 290 -8.89 -23.42 16.23
CA SER A 290 -10.22 -23.84 16.68
C SER A 290 -10.55 -25.25 16.21
N TYR A 291 -10.40 -25.52 14.91
CA TYR A 291 -10.68 -26.85 14.34
C TYR A 291 -9.68 -27.90 14.81
N ALA A 292 -8.40 -27.56 14.99
CA ALA A 292 -7.44 -28.47 15.60
C ALA A 292 -7.84 -28.84 17.04
N GLN A 293 -8.31 -27.89 17.86
CA GLN A 293 -8.81 -28.15 19.22
C GLN A 293 -10.05 -29.03 19.23
N LYS A 294 -10.86 -28.97 18.17
CA LYS A 294 -12.05 -29.82 17.94
C LYS A 294 -11.70 -31.21 17.37
N GLY A 295 -10.42 -31.54 17.20
CA GLY A 295 -9.97 -32.85 16.72
C GLY A 295 -9.87 -32.99 15.19
N ALA A 296 -9.88 -31.88 14.45
CA ALA A 296 -9.62 -31.91 13.01
C ALA A 296 -8.24 -32.49 12.69
N GLN A 297 -8.19 -33.32 11.64
CA GLN A 297 -6.94 -33.92 11.19
C GLN A 297 -6.04 -32.87 10.52
N ILE A 298 -4.74 -32.94 10.77
CA ILE A 298 -3.77 -31.96 10.24
C ILE A 298 -3.79 -31.94 8.71
N ASN A 299 -3.88 -33.10 8.05
CA ASN A 299 -3.95 -33.16 6.58
C ASN A 299 -5.16 -32.41 6.02
N ASP A 300 -6.34 -32.55 6.64
CA ASP A 300 -7.56 -31.84 6.23
C ASP A 300 -7.42 -30.31 6.43
N LEU A 301 -6.75 -29.89 7.49
CA LEU A 301 -6.47 -28.47 7.77
C LEU A 301 -5.46 -27.87 6.78
N ILE A 302 -4.37 -28.57 6.49
CA ILE A 302 -3.35 -28.12 5.52
C ILE A 302 -3.94 -28.04 4.11
N ALA A 303 -4.76 -29.03 3.70
CA ALA A 303 -5.45 -28.97 2.42
C ALA A 303 -6.45 -27.81 2.35
N GLY A 304 -7.17 -27.56 3.45
CA GLY A 304 -8.03 -26.40 3.63
C GLY A 304 -7.30 -25.06 3.49
N LEU A 305 -6.09 -24.98 4.05
CA LEU A 305 -5.23 -23.81 3.96
C LEU A 305 -4.80 -23.52 2.51
N CYS A 306 -4.53 -24.55 1.71
CA CYS A 306 -4.26 -24.36 0.28
C CYS A 306 -5.42 -23.69 -0.45
N TYR A 307 -6.66 -24.12 -0.18
CA TYR A 307 -7.86 -23.47 -0.72
C TYR A 307 -7.99 -22.02 -0.23
N ALA A 308 -7.84 -21.78 1.07
CA ALA A 308 -7.97 -20.45 1.65
C ALA A 308 -7.01 -19.43 1.03
N ILE A 309 -5.77 -19.84 0.74
CA ILE A 309 -4.76 -19.00 0.08
C ILE A 309 -5.17 -18.66 -1.35
N VAL A 310 -5.63 -19.66 -2.12
CA VAL A 310 -6.07 -19.46 -3.51
C VAL A 310 -7.28 -18.55 -3.58
N HIS A 311 -8.30 -18.80 -2.75
CA HIS A 311 -9.47 -17.96 -2.68
C HIS A 311 -9.13 -16.53 -2.26
N ASN A 312 -8.24 -16.37 -1.28
CA ASN A 312 -7.78 -15.06 -0.86
C ASN A 312 -7.09 -14.31 -2.00
N TYR A 313 -6.17 -14.97 -2.73
CA TYR A 313 -5.49 -14.39 -3.88
C TYR A 313 -6.49 -13.98 -4.98
N LEU A 314 -7.42 -14.88 -5.35
CA LEU A 314 -8.42 -14.59 -6.38
C LEU A 314 -9.35 -13.44 -5.97
N ASN A 315 -9.76 -13.39 -4.71
CA ASN A 315 -10.68 -12.35 -4.24
C ASN A 315 -10.00 -10.99 -4.01
N ARG A 316 -8.75 -10.98 -3.52
CA ARG A 316 -8.05 -9.75 -3.09
C ARG A 316 -7.10 -9.16 -4.13
N VAL A 317 -6.48 -9.99 -4.96
CA VAL A 317 -5.52 -9.55 -5.98
C VAL A 317 -6.18 -9.52 -7.34
N VAL A 318 -6.81 -10.63 -7.74
CA VAL A 318 -7.46 -10.71 -9.07
C VAL A 318 -8.78 -9.92 -9.08
N GLY A 319 -9.61 -10.10 -8.05
CA GLY A 319 -10.90 -9.44 -7.91
C GLY A 319 -11.81 -9.72 -9.11
N LYS A 320 -12.36 -8.67 -9.73
CA LYS A 320 -13.21 -8.78 -10.93
C LYS A 320 -12.43 -8.74 -12.25
N ARG A 321 -11.09 -8.79 -12.23
CA ARG A 321 -10.28 -8.72 -13.45
C ARG A 321 -10.43 -10.00 -14.28
N LYS A 322 -10.24 -9.85 -15.59
CA LYS A 322 -10.43 -10.94 -16.55
C LYS A 322 -9.24 -11.91 -16.53
N ILE A 323 -9.45 -13.08 -15.92
CA ILE A 323 -8.56 -14.23 -16.04
C ILE A 323 -8.69 -14.82 -17.46
N GLY A 324 -7.59 -14.82 -18.21
CA GLY A 324 -7.52 -15.40 -19.54
C GLY A 324 -7.43 -16.94 -19.53
N GLN A 325 -7.11 -17.52 -20.67
CA GLN A 325 -7.10 -18.97 -20.89
C GLN A 325 -5.76 -19.60 -20.55
N LYS A 326 -4.64 -18.93 -20.89
CA LYS A 326 -3.28 -19.43 -20.68
C LYS A 326 -2.68 -18.77 -19.45
N ILE A 327 -2.87 -19.42 -18.30
CA ILE A 327 -2.52 -18.92 -16.98
C ILE A 327 -1.17 -19.51 -16.56
N MET A 328 -0.16 -18.68 -16.32
CA MET A 328 1.12 -19.10 -15.77
C MET A 328 1.22 -18.77 -14.27
N PHE A 329 1.61 -19.75 -13.46
CA PHE A 329 1.75 -19.56 -12.01
C PHE A 329 3.23 -19.57 -11.58
N LEU A 330 3.64 -18.47 -10.93
CA LEU A 330 5.01 -18.14 -10.58
C LEU A 330 5.16 -17.82 -9.07
N GLY A 331 6.42 -17.67 -8.64
CA GLY A 331 6.76 -17.32 -7.27
C GLY A 331 6.96 -18.53 -6.35
N GLY A 332 7.28 -18.30 -5.09
CA GLY A 332 7.66 -19.36 -4.15
C GLY A 332 6.58 -20.44 -3.94
N PRO A 333 5.31 -20.07 -3.63
CA PRO A 333 4.22 -21.02 -3.43
C PRO A 333 3.87 -21.87 -4.66
N SER A 334 4.24 -21.45 -5.87
CA SER A 334 4.10 -22.29 -7.07
C SER A 334 5.01 -23.54 -7.05
N LEU A 335 5.99 -23.60 -6.15
CA LEU A 335 6.80 -24.80 -5.88
C LEU A 335 6.01 -25.87 -5.11
N ASN A 336 4.89 -25.52 -4.48
CA ASN A 336 4.08 -26.43 -3.68
C ASN A 336 2.94 -27.03 -4.52
N LYS A 337 2.96 -28.34 -4.73
CA LYS A 337 1.92 -29.05 -5.53
C LYS A 337 0.51 -28.88 -4.98
N GLY A 338 0.35 -28.79 -3.65
CA GLY A 338 -0.96 -28.58 -3.01
C GLY A 338 -1.61 -27.26 -3.41
N ILE A 339 -0.81 -26.18 -3.48
CA ILE A 339 -1.28 -24.86 -3.92
C ILE A 339 -1.64 -24.86 -5.42
N VAL A 340 -0.83 -25.53 -6.25
CA VAL A 340 -1.14 -25.69 -7.69
C VAL A 340 -2.45 -26.47 -7.87
N ALA A 341 -2.63 -27.56 -7.12
CA ALA A 341 -3.86 -28.36 -7.15
C ALA A 341 -5.08 -27.55 -6.71
N ALA A 342 -4.93 -26.68 -5.71
CA ALA A 342 -6.00 -25.80 -5.25
C ALA A 342 -6.38 -24.78 -6.34
N PHE A 343 -5.41 -24.14 -7.01
CA PHE A 343 -5.70 -23.25 -8.14
C PHE A 343 -6.41 -23.97 -9.28
N GLU A 344 -5.94 -25.16 -9.65
CA GLU A 344 -6.55 -25.96 -10.70
C GLU A 344 -7.99 -26.32 -10.36
N LYS A 345 -8.26 -26.74 -9.12
CA LYS A 345 -9.62 -27.08 -8.67
C LYS A 345 -10.54 -25.87 -8.61
N VAL A 346 -10.07 -24.74 -8.08
CA VAL A 346 -10.89 -23.52 -7.96
C VAL A 346 -11.20 -22.90 -9.33
N LEU A 347 -10.23 -22.89 -10.24
CA LEU A 347 -10.40 -22.31 -11.59
C LEU A 347 -10.99 -23.29 -12.60
N ASN A 348 -10.94 -24.59 -12.30
CA ASN A 348 -11.24 -25.69 -13.22
C ASN A 348 -10.45 -25.57 -14.54
N ARG A 349 -9.20 -25.08 -14.49
CA ARG A 349 -8.34 -24.81 -15.66
C ARG A 349 -6.93 -25.33 -15.43
N GLU A 350 -6.27 -25.68 -16.53
CA GLU A 350 -4.84 -25.99 -16.54
C GLU A 350 -4.02 -24.73 -16.23
N LEU A 351 -2.95 -24.90 -15.43
CA LEU A 351 -1.96 -23.86 -15.16
C LEU A 351 -0.63 -24.24 -15.83
N ILE A 352 0.05 -23.26 -16.40
CA ILE A 352 1.42 -23.39 -16.85
C ILE A 352 2.33 -23.19 -15.64
N VAL A 353 3.02 -24.25 -15.23
CA VAL A 353 3.96 -24.25 -14.10
C VAL A 353 5.36 -24.54 -14.65
N PRO A 354 6.10 -23.53 -15.10
CA PRO A 354 7.36 -23.75 -15.81
C PRO A 354 8.49 -24.20 -14.87
N PRO A 355 9.55 -24.83 -15.42
CA PRO A 355 10.77 -25.03 -14.65
C PRO A 355 11.37 -23.69 -14.24
N ASN A 356 12.07 -23.64 -13.09
CA ASN A 356 12.78 -22.44 -12.61
C ASN A 356 11.88 -21.21 -12.34
N ARG A 357 10.57 -21.42 -12.16
CA ARG A 357 9.56 -20.37 -11.90
C ARG A 357 9.83 -19.50 -10.67
N GLU A 358 10.62 -19.99 -9.72
CA GLU A 358 11.01 -19.25 -8.53
C GLU A 358 12.02 -18.11 -8.80
N VAL A 359 12.68 -18.12 -9.96
CA VAL A 359 13.63 -17.09 -10.39
C VAL A 359 13.14 -16.29 -11.61
N MET A 360 11.84 -16.34 -11.92
CA MET A 360 11.28 -15.77 -13.15
C MET A 360 11.49 -14.25 -13.29
N GLY A 361 11.42 -13.50 -12.18
CA GLY A 361 11.70 -12.07 -12.19
C GLY A 361 13.16 -11.78 -12.59
N ALA A 362 14.11 -12.52 -12.02
CA ALA A 362 15.52 -12.42 -12.39
C ALA A 362 15.76 -12.82 -13.85
N PHE A 363 15.10 -13.89 -14.31
CA PHE A 363 15.17 -14.34 -15.70
C PHE A 363 14.68 -13.26 -16.68
N GLY A 364 13.53 -12.66 -16.42
CA GLY A 364 12.99 -11.57 -17.24
C GLY A 364 13.88 -10.33 -17.26
N ALA A 365 14.51 -9.99 -16.12
CA ALA A 365 15.48 -8.90 -16.07
C ALA A 365 16.72 -9.17 -16.92
N ALA A 366 17.25 -10.40 -16.88
CA ALA A 366 18.38 -10.81 -17.70
C ALA A 366 18.04 -10.75 -19.21
N LEU A 367 16.83 -11.16 -19.61
CA LEU A 367 16.35 -11.04 -20.99
C LEU A 367 16.25 -9.58 -21.43
N ALA A 368 15.71 -8.70 -20.58
CA ALA A 368 15.53 -7.30 -20.91
C ALA A 368 16.85 -6.56 -21.17
N ILE A 369 17.91 -6.83 -20.38
CA ILE A 369 19.22 -6.22 -20.64
C ILE A 369 19.86 -6.77 -21.92
N ARG A 370 19.71 -8.06 -22.20
CA ARG A 370 20.16 -8.66 -23.47
C ARG A 370 19.53 -7.94 -24.66
N GLU A 371 18.21 -7.79 -24.66
CA GLU A 371 17.48 -7.12 -25.74
C GLU A 371 17.90 -5.66 -25.90
N LYS A 372 18.04 -4.93 -24.78
CA LYS A 372 18.47 -3.53 -24.79
C LYS A 372 19.85 -3.37 -25.43
N GLN A 373 20.79 -4.26 -25.13
CA GLN A 373 22.12 -4.25 -25.73
C GLN A 373 22.11 -4.66 -27.21
N GLN A 374 21.21 -5.57 -27.62
CA GLN A 374 21.05 -5.93 -29.02
C GLN A 374 20.45 -4.78 -29.85
N GLN A 375 19.51 -4.02 -29.29
CA GLN A 375 18.84 -2.89 -29.97
C GLN A 375 19.73 -1.64 -30.08
N ALA A 376 20.55 -1.34 -29.07
CA ALA A 376 21.36 -0.13 -29.02
C ALA A 376 22.64 -0.18 -29.88
N GLY A 377 22.91 -1.30 -30.57
CA GLY A 377 24.28 -1.65 -30.96
C GLY A 377 25.12 -1.96 -29.71
N ILE A 378 26.27 -2.62 -29.86
CA ILE A 378 27.11 -3.03 -28.71
C ILE A 378 27.47 -1.79 -27.87
N LEU A 379 26.72 -1.55 -26.79
CA LEU A 379 27.14 -0.67 -25.72
C LEU A 379 28.38 -1.32 -25.11
N GLU A 380 29.42 -0.52 -24.84
CA GLU A 380 30.45 -0.94 -23.90
C GLU A 380 29.76 -1.27 -22.58
N SER A 381 29.65 -2.57 -22.29
CA SER A 381 29.18 -3.04 -20.98
C SER A 381 30.10 -2.45 -19.93
N LYS A 382 29.51 -1.97 -18.82
CA LYS A 382 30.32 -1.55 -17.68
C LYS A 382 31.13 -2.77 -17.23
N SER A 383 32.43 -2.61 -16.94
CA SER A 383 33.21 -3.74 -16.44
C SER A 383 32.64 -4.24 -15.10
N HIS A 384 32.11 -5.46 -15.09
CA HIS A 384 31.56 -6.12 -13.91
C HIS A 384 32.52 -7.20 -13.41
N SER A 385 33.60 -6.81 -12.73
CA SER A 385 34.45 -7.77 -12.02
C SER A 385 33.68 -8.37 -10.83
N LEU A 386 33.29 -9.64 -10.95
CA LEU A 386 32.64 -10.39 -9.87
C LEU A 386 33.52 -10.42 -8.61
N GLU A 387 34.81 -10.69 -8.75
CA GLU A 387 35.77 -10.69 -7.64
C GLU A 387 35.78 -9.35 -6.88
N LYS A 388 35.74 -8.24 -7.61
CA LYS A 388 35.68 -6.90 -7.00
C LYS A 388 34.39 -6.73 -6.20
N LEU A 389 33.24 -7.14 -6.74
CA LEU A 389 31.95 -7.03 -6.05
C LEU A 389 31.88 -7.93 -4.80
N ILE A 390 32.39 -9.15 -4.90
CA ILE A 390 32.41 -10.14 -3.80
C ILE A 390 33.26 -9.62 -2.62
N ASN A 391 34.42 -9.03 -2.91
CA ASN A 391 35.36 -8.55 -1.90
C ASN A 391 35.15 -7.07 -1.51
N MET A 392 34.17 -6.40 -2.12
CA MET A 392 33.89 -4.99 -1.84
C MET A 392 33.43 -4.83 -0.38
N LYS A 393 34.18 -4.04 0.39
CA LYS A 393 33.75 -3.67 1.74
C LYS A 393 32.53 -2.76 1.66
N VAL A 394 31.44 -3.21 2.29
CA VAL A 394 30.21 -2.44 2.40
C VAL A 394 30.11 -1.95 3.83
N SER A 395 30.01 -0.63 3.99
CA SER A 395 29.67 -0.02 5.28
C SER A 395 28.36 0.74 5.13
N TYR A 396 27.60 0.83 6.20
CA TYR A 396 26.44 1.71 6.23
C TYR A 396 26.46 2.59 7.47
N THR A 397 25.91 3.78 7.32
CA THR A 397 25.63 4.67 8.45
C THR A 397 24.16 5.01 8.44
N GLU A 398 23.53 4.99 9.61
CA GLU A 398 22.19 5.52 9.78
C GLU A 398 22.28 7.01 10.09
N LYS A 399 21.52 7.82 9.35
CA LYS A 399 21.43 9.26 9.58
C LYS A 399 19.99 9.73 9.45
N ILE A 400 19.63 10.72 10.26
CA ILE A 400 18.38 11.45 10.07
C ILE A 400 18.53 12.35 8.83
N CYS A 401 17.55 12.29 7.94
CA CYS A 401 17.51 13.13 6.74
C CYS A 401 17.45 14.62 7.14
N ARG A 402 18.43 15.40 6.67
CA ARG A 402 18.45 16.88 6.80
C ARG A 402 18.62 17.58 5.45
N ALA A 403 18.20 16.90 4.38
CA ALA A 403 18.45 17.34 3.00
C ALA A 403 17.61 18.57 2.58
N ASP A 404 16.56 18.86 3.34
CA ASP A 404 15.82 20.12 3.25
C ASP A 404 15.74 20.68 4.67
N PRO A 405 16.35 21.84 4.94
CA PRO A 405 16.29 22.46 6.26
C PRO A 405 14.86 22.74 6.74
N ARG A 406 13.88 22.79 5.83
CA ARG A 406 12.45 22.99 6.13
C ARG A 406 11.67 21.68 6.26
N CYS A 407 12.33 20.53 6.15
CA CYS A 407 11.70 19.21 6.22
C CYS A 407 11.90 18.58 7.59
N HIS A 408 10.81 18.46 8.34
CA HIS A 408 10.82 17.96 9.73
C HIS A 408 10.37 16.50 9.86
N ASN A 409 10.35 15.73 8.77
CA ASN A 409 9.98 14.32 8.81
C ASN A 409 10.99 13.44 9.55
N GLU A 410 12.22 13.94 9.78
CA GLU A 410 13.31 13.24 10.46
C GLU A 410 13.50 11.79 9.97
N CYS A 411 13.29 11.54 8.68
CA CYS A 411 13.32 10.18 8.15
C CYS A 411 14.67 9.54 8.41
N LYS A 412 14.67 8.30 8.91
CA LYS A 412 15.88 7.50 9.05
C LYS A 412 16.35 7.05 7.67
N LEU A 413 17.56 7.41 7.30
CA LEU A 413 18.23 7.00 6.07
C LEU A 413 19.33 6.00 6.40
N LYS A 414 19.42 4.92 5.62
CA LYS A 414 20.60 4.07 5.57
C LYS A 414 21.45 4.49 4.37
N ILE A 415 22.64 5.00 4.64
CA ILE A 415 23.59 5.40 3.60
C ILE A 415 24.62 4.29 3.47
N TYR A 416 24.51 3.49 2.42
CA TYR A 416 25.49 2.47 2.06
C TYR A 416 26.66 3.11 1.31
N ARG A 417 27.88 2.70 1.64
CA ARG A 417 29.11 3.08 0.97
C ARG A 417 29.85 1.82 0.53
N PHE A 418 30.23 1.79 -0.74
CA PHE A 418 30.93 0.67 -1.35
C PHE A 418 31.92 1.18 -2.41
N GLY A 419 33.21 1.15 -2.07
CA GLY A 419 34.24 1.88 -2.82
C GLY A 419 33.94 3.38 -2.86
N ASP A 420 34.07 3.98 -4.05
CA ASP A 420 33.78 5.41 -4.27
C ASP A 420 32.29 5.72 -4.48
N ARG A 421 31.43 4.69 -4.48
CA ARG A 421 30.00 4.81 -4.70
C ARG A 421 29.23 4.79 -3.39
N LYS A 422 28.08 5.48 -3.40
CA LYS A 422 27.14 5.48 -2.29
C LYS A 422 25.72 5.24 -2.82
N SER A 423 24.92 4.53 -2.03
CA SER A 423 23.49 4.40 -2.24
C SER A 423 22.77 4.84 -0.96
N ILE A 424 21.69 5.60 -1.10
CA ILE A 424 20.92 6.11 0.03
C ILE A 424 19.55 5.45 -0.02
N TRP A 425 19.24 4.72 1.04
CA TRP A 425 17.98 4.00 1.18
C TRP A 425 17.13 4.57 2.32
N GLY A 426 15.82 4.55 2.13
CA GLY A 426 14.85 5.11 3.05
C GLY A 426 14.47 6.56 2.73
N GLY A 427 13.68 7.15 3.63
CA GLY A 427 13.09 8.47 3.41
C GLY A 427 11.68 8.38 2.84
N ASP A 428 10.71 8.79 3.65
CA ASP A 428 9.27 8.68 3.33
C ASP A 428 8.86 9.54 2.12
N CYS A 429 9.71 10.50 1.76
CA CYS A 429 9.47 11.44 0.69
C CYS A 429 10.06 11.04 -0.68
N GLY A 430 10.65 9.84 -0.78
CA GLY A 430 11.15 9.30 -2.04
C GLY A 430 12.33 10.05 -2.67
N ARG A 431 12.94 11.01 -1.97
CA ARG A 431 14.01 11.85 -2.51
C ARG A 431 15.16 11.02 -3.09
N TYR A 432 15.50 9.92 -2.42
CA TYR A 432 16.69 9.11 -2.70
C TYR A 432 16.40 7.86 -3.54
N GLU A 433 15.14 7.43 -3.64
CA GLU A 433 14.73 6.30 -4.50
C GLU A 433 14.90 6.59 -5.99
N MET A 434 14.94 7.87 -6.37
CA MET A 434 14.99 8.32 -7.77
C MET A 434 16.20 9.20 -8.09
N ALA A 435 17.31 9.02 -7.37
CA ALA A 435 18.50 9.86 -7.57
C ALA A 435 19.11 9.78 -8.99
N GLN A 436 18.71 8.77 -9.78
CA GLN A 436 19.25 8.48 -11.12
C GLN A 436 18.27 8.70 -12.29
N ALA A 437 17.07 9.26 -12.07
CA ALA A 437 16.16 9.54 -13.19
C ALA A 437 16.76 10.63 -14.12
N SER A 438 17.24 10.21 -15.29
CA SER A 438 17.98 11.02 -16.27
C SER A 438 17.10 11.36 -17.48
N GLY A 439 16.00 12.08 -17.25
CA GLY A 439 15.05 12.49 -18.31
C GLY A 439 14.57 13.94 -18.14
N PRO A 440 13.99 14.53 -19.20
CA PRO A 440 13.38 15.87 -19.12
C PRO A 440 12.21 15.84 -18.13
N LYS A 441 12.17 16.81 -17.22
CA LYS A 441 11.10 16.93 -16.24
C LYS A 441 9.87 17.55 -16.88
N THR A 442 8.69 17.00 -16.63
CA THR A 442 7.41 17.61 -17.01
C THR A 442 6.91 18.59 -15.95
N LYS A 443 5.96 19.46 -16.32
CA LYS A 443 5.32 20.42 -15.40
C LYS A 443 4.59 19.67 -14.27
N ASN A 444 4.82 20.09 -13.03
CA ASN A 444 4.19 19.51 -11.85
C ASN A 444 2.90 20.28 -11.47
N PHE A 445 1.74 19.83 -11.96
CA PHE A 445 0.46 20.49 -11.67
C PHE A 445 0.02 20.43 -10.21
N PHE A 446 0.54 19.49 -9.39
CA PHE A 446 0.32 19.52 -7.94
C PHE A 446 1.00 20.73 -7.30
N LYS A 447 2.22 21.04 -7.75
CA LYS A 447 2.95 22.22 -7.26
C LYS A 447 2.28 23.51 -7.73
N VAL A 448 1.83 23.57 -8.98
CA VAL A 448 1.07 24.71 -9.52
C VAL A 448 -0.19 24.97 -8.68
N ARG A 449 -0.95 23.91 -8.35
CA ARG A 449 -2.13 24.04 -7.49
C ARG A 449 -1.76 24.54 -6.09
N GLU A 450 -0.68 24.01 -5.51
CA GLU A 450 -0.18 24.45 -4.20
C GLU A 450 0.18 25.95 -4.21
N GLU A 451 0.91 26.42 -5.23
CA GLU A 451 1.31 27.82 -5.38
C GLU A 451 0.09 28.74 -5.50
N ILE A 452 -0.90 28.36 -6.31
CA ILE A 452 -2.14 29.13 -6.45
C ILE A 452 -2.91 29.10 -5.12
N PHE A 453 -2.97 27.97 -4.43
CA PHE A 453 -3.63 27.90 -3.12
C PHE A 453 -2.94 28.80 -2.09
N GLU A 454 -1.61 28.81 -2.04
CA GLU A 454 -0.81 29.69 -1.18
C GLU A 454 -1.03 31.18 -1.55
N GLU A 455 -1.16 31.52 -2.83
CA GLU A 455 -1.49 32.87 -3.31
C GLU A 455 -2.81 33.39 -2.73
N TYR A 456 -3.88 32.59 -2.76
CA TYR A 456 -5.20 32.97 -2.21
C TYR A 456 -5.26 32.98 -0.67
N LEU A 457 -4.25 32.45 0.00
CA LEU A 457 -4.12 32.46 1.46
C LEU A 457 -3.15 33.53 1.97
N LEU A 458 -2.33 34.11 1.09
CA LEU A 458 -1.36 35.12 1.41
C LEU A 458 -2.04 36.31 2.11
N GLU A 459 -1.44 36.79 3.21
CA GLU A 459 -1.98 37.85 4.09
C GLU A 459 -3.33 37.54 4.79
N LYS A 460 -4.01 36.45 4.42
CA LYS A 460 -5.28 36.02 5.01
C LYS A 460 -5.10 34.96 6.08
N ALA A 461 -4.10 34.11 5.95
CA ALA A 461 -3.80 33.07 6.93
C ALA A 461 -2.29 32.87 7.12
N GLU A 462 -1.91 32.62 8.37
CA GLU A 462 -0.53 32.34 8.77
C GLU A 462 -0.35 30.84 8.98
N GLN A 463 0.52 30.22 8.17
CA GLN A 463 0.90 28.83 8.39
C GLN A 463 1.96 28.72 9.49
N LEU A 464 1.60 28.08 10.60
CA LEU A 464 2.52 27.86 11.71
C LEU A 464 3.63 26.88 11.34
N SER A 465 4.82 27.12 11.89
CA SER A 465 5.90 26.14 11.93
C SER A 465 5.60 25.08 12.99
N ASP A 466 5.99 23.84 12.73
CA ASP A 466 5.94 22.75 13.71
C ASP A 466 6.94 22.91 14.87
N LEU A 467 7.87 23.85 14.75
CA LEU A 467 8.81 24.30 15.79
C LEU A 467 8.33 25.54 16.53
N ALA A 468 7.18 26.11 16.19
CA ALA A 468 6.65 27.29 16.87
C ALA A 468 6.48 26.99 18.37
N GLU A 469 6.94 27.90 19.25
CA GLU A 469 6.67 27.76 20.67
C GLU A 469 5.18 27.98 20.96
N PRO A 470 4.55 27.14 21.80
CA PRO A 470 3.16 27.35 22.20
C PRO A 470 2.97 28.73 22.82
N LEU A 471 1.91 29.44 22.43
CA LEU A 471 1.58 30.72 23.05
C LEU A 471 1.12 30.47 24.50
N ARG A 472 1.78 31.10 25.48
CA ARG A 472 1.37 31.02 26.91
C ARG A 472 -0.09 31.42 27.12
N LYS A 473 -0.59 32.36 26.30
CA LYS A 473 -1.99 32.75 26.22
C LYS A 473 -2.31 33.21 24.79
N PRO A 474 -3.01 32.41 23.97
CA PRO A 474 -3.43 32.82 22.64
C PRO A 474 -4.29 34.09 22.69
N ASP A 475 -4.07 35.01 21.75
CA ASP A 475 -4.92 36.20 21.59
C ASP A 475 -6.37 35.77 21.31
N LYS A 476 -7.34 36.41 21.96
CA LYS A 476 -8.77 36.13 21.81
C LYS A 476 -9.29 36.28 20.38
N TYR A 477 -8.55 36.96 19.49
CA TYR A 477 -8.89 37.08 18.07
C TYR A 477 -8.12 36.10 17.16
N THR A 478 -7.58 35.00 17.72
CA THR A 478 -6.96 33.93 16.92
C THR A 478 -7.91 32.77 16.69
N ILE A 479 -7.98 32.31 15.44
CA ILE A 479 -8.73 31.12 15.05
C ILE A 479 -7.83 30.12 14.33
N GLY A 480 -7.79 28.90 14.83
CA GLY A 480 -7.02 27.81 14.26
C GLY A 480 -7.85 27.02 13.27
N ILE A 481 -7.37 26.85 12.04
CA ILE A 481 -7.99 26.00 11.03
C ILE A 481 -7.03 24.85 10.65
N PRO A 482 -7.42 23.58 10.87
CA PRO A 482 -6.60 22.44 10.48
C PRO A 482 -6.38 22.40 8.95
N LEU A 483 -5.12 22.30 8.52
CA LEU A 483 -4.74 22.06 7.10
C LEU A 483 -4.97 20.58 6.73
N ALA A 484 -6.21 20.13 6.86
CA ALA A 484 -6.60 18.72 6.67
C ALA A 484 -8.08 18.58 6.25
N LEU A 485 -8.44 17.41 5.72
CA LEU A 485 -9.79 17.05 5.30
C LEU A 485 -10.45 18.12 4.39
N PRO A 486 -11.64 18.72 4.66
CA PRO A 486 -12.29 19.59 3.68
C PRO A 486 -11.54 20.90 3.45
N PHE A 487 -10.59 21.28 4.31
CA PHE A 487 -9.81 22.50 4.14
C PHE A 487 -8.95 22.47 2.87
N TRP A 488 -8.53 21.29 2.41
CA TRP A 488 -7.84 21.18 1.14
C TRP A 488 -8.72 21.59 -0.04
N GLU A 489 -10.06 21.48 0.05
CA GLU A 489 -10.97 21.91 -1.02
C GLU A 489 -11.54 23.32 -0.78
N TRP A 490 -11.89 23.63 0.46
CA TRP A 490 -12.64 24.84 0.85
C TRP A 490 -11.82 25.82 1.71
N GLY A 491 -10.50 25.67 1.77
CA GLY A 491 -9.64 26.49 2.62
C GLY A 491 -9.59 27.96 2.21
N VAL A 492 -9.68 28.25 0.91
CA VAL A 492 -9.72 29.64 0.38
C VAL A 492 -10.95 30.37 0.91
N LEU A 493 -12.12 29.74 0.86
CA LEU A 493 -13.36 30.27 1.45
C LEU A 493 -13.16 30.63 2.93
N TRP A 494 -12.75 29.67 3.75
CA TRP A 494 -12.74 29.85 5.20
C TRP A 494 -11.64 30.79 5.69
N ALA A 495 -10.46 30.77 5.07
CA ALA A 495 -9.39 31.69 5.42
C ALA A 495 -9.78 33.14 5.11
N ASN A 496 -10.33 33.41 3.93
CA ASN A 496 -10.79 34.75 3.57
C ASN A 496 -11.97 35.18 4.45
N PHE A 497 -12.94 34.30 4.70
CA PHE A 497 -14.07 34.57 5.58
C PHE A 497 -13.64 35.05 6.97
N PHE A 498 -12.75 34.33 7.65
CA PHE A 498 -12.33 34.71 9.00
C PHE A 498 -11.40 35.95 9.01
N ALA A 499 -10.57 36.12 7.98
CA ALA A 499 -9.75 37.32 7.83
C ALA A 499 -10.60 38.58 7.66
N GLU A 500 -11.66 38.54 6.84
CA GLU A 500 -12.60 39.65 6.66
C GLU A 500 -13.41 39.96 7.94
N LEU A 501 -13.58 38.98 8.81
CA LEU A 501 -14.17 39.19 10.14
C LEU A 501 -13.17 39.76 11.17
N GLY A 502 -11.90 39.94 10.79
CA GLY A 502 -10.85 40.51 11.64
C GLY A 502 -10.14 39.51 12.54
N PHE A 503 -10.28 38.19 12.30
CA PHE A 503 -9.51 37.18 13.03
C PHE A 503 -8.13 37.00 12.42
N ARG A 504 -7.13 36.78 13.28
CA ARG A 504 -5.85 36.21 12.87
C ARG A 504 -6.05 34.71 12.63
N VAL A 505 -6.05 34.31 11.37
CA VAL A 505 -6.24 32.91 10.96
C VAL A 505 -4.91 32.17 11.04
N LEU A 506 -4.86 31.13 11.86
CA LEU A 506 -3.69 30.27 12.05
C LEU A 506 -3.94 28.91 11.40
N LEU A 507 -3.10 28.52 10.45
CA LEU A 507 -3.11 27.19 9.87
C LEU A 507 -2.08 26.31 10.56
N SER A 508 -2.41 25.05 10.75
CA SER A 508 -1.43 24.06 11.21
C SER A 508 -0.28 23.89 10.18
N PRO A 509 0.89 23.41 10.60
CA PRO A 509 1.99 23.10 9.69
C PRO A 509 1.60 22.09 8.61
N LYS A 510 2.39 22.02 7.53
CA LYS A 510 2.28 20.91 6.57
C LYS A 510 2.46 19.58 7.31
N THR A 511 1.69 18.57 6.92
CA THR A 511 1.68 17.27 7.58
C THR A 511 3.07 16.66 7.60
N ASN A 512 3.50 16.24 8.79
CA ASN A 512 4.77 15.58 9.02
C ASN A 512 4.58 14.34 9.90
N ASN A 513 5.63 13.54 10.06
CA ASN A 513 5.56 12.30 10.86
C ASN A 513 5.15 12.55 12.32
N ARG A 514 5.52 13.71 12.89
CA ARG A 514 5.14 14.08 14.26
C ARG A 514 3.64 14.32 14.37
N LEU A 515 3.06 15.12 13.47
CA LEU A 515 1.61 15.37 13.43
C LEU A 515 0.83 14.09 13.16
N ALA A 516 1.26 13.29 12.18
CA ALA A 516 0.63 12.01 11.87
C ALA A 516 0.63 11.07 13.09
N ARG A 517 1.77 10.95 13.78
CA ARG A 517 1.90 10.13 14.99
C ARG A 517 0.99 10.62 16.12
N ILE A 518 0.98 11.92 16.38
CA ILE A 518 0.10 12.52 17.40
C ILE A 518 -1.37 12.21 17.11
N GLY A 519 -1.74 12.27 15.83
CA GLY A 519 -3.07 11.93 15.34
C GLY A 519 -3.42 10.46 15.58
N ILE A 520 -2.55 9.55 15.13
CA ILE A 520 -2.71 8.09 15.32
C ILE A 520 -2.85 7.74 16.81
N GLU A 521 -1.96 8.26 17.66
CA GLU A 521 -1.97 7.99 19.11
C GLU A 521 -3.21 8.57 19.83
N SER A 522 -3.92 9.51 19.19
CA SER A 522 -5.14 10.09 19.75
C SER A 522 -6.42 9.37 19.32
N MET A 523 -6.35 8.42 18.39
CA MET A 523 -7.56 7.77 17.89
C MET A 523 -8.19 6.84 18.93
N THR A 524 -9.51 6.93 19.06
CA THR A 524 -10.32 6.02 19.89
C THR A 524 -10.95 4.88 19.07
N ALA A 525 -10.97 5.02 17.75
CA ALA A 525 -11.47 4.03 16.79
C ALA A 525 -10.62 4.06 15.52
N GLU A 526 -10.59 2.93 14.80
CA GLU A 526 -9.88 2.84 13.53
C GLU A 526 -10.64 3.55 12.40
N THR A 527 -9.93 4.40 11.65
CA THR A 527 -10.45 5.20 10.54
C THR A 527 -9.43 5.31 9.42
N CYS A 528 -9.78 5.90 8.27
CA CYS A 528 -8.79 6.17 7.22
C CYS A 528 -7.70 7.16 7.70
N PHE A 529 -6.50 7.04 7.12
CA PHE A 529 -5.32 7.82 7.52
C PHE A 529 -5.52 9.35 7.51
N PRO A 530 -6.23 9.97 6.54
CA PRO A 530 -6.50 11.41 6.55
C PRO A 530 -7.26 11.91 7.81
N VAL A 531 -8.15 11.08 8.37
CA VAL A 531 -8.88 11.40 9.60
C VAL A 531 -7.95 11.33 10.81
N LYS A 532 -7.04 10.34 10.84
CA LYS A 532 -6.00 10.27 11.87
C LYS A 532 -5.10 11.52 11.82
N VAL A 533 -4.67 11.92 10.62
CA VAL A 533 -3.88 13.15 10.41
C VAL A 533 -4.63 14.39 10.91
N PHE A 534 -5.92 14.53 10.60
CA PHE A 534 -6.75 15.63 11.09
C PHE A 534 -6.70 15.79 12.61
N HIS A 535 -6.79 14.70 13.37
CA HIS A 535 -6.65 14.76 14.84
C HIS A 535 -5.29 15.34 15.27
N GLY A 536 -4.22 15.01 14.56
CA GLY A 536 -2.89 15.57 14.77
C GLY A 536 -2.85 17.09 14.59
N HIS A 537 -3.45 17.60 13.50
CA HIS A 537 -3.55 19.03 13.23
C HIS A 537 -4.38 19.78 14.28
N VAL A 538 -5.53 19.21 14.70
CA VAL A 538 -6.38 19.80 15.74
C VAL A 538 -5.66 19.84 17.09
N LYS A 539 -5.03 18.74 17.49
CA LYS A 539 -4.25 18.66 18.74
C LYS A 539 -3.10 19.67 18.74
N PHE A 540 -2.43 19.86 17.60
CA PHE A 540 -1.43 20.90 17.46
C PHE A 540 -2.04 22.28 17.68
N LEU A 541 -3.05 22.67 16.89
CA LEU A 541 -3.67 24.00 16.93
C LEU A 541 -4.29 24.36 18.28
N SER A 542 -4.79 23.37 19.04
CA SER A 542 -5.37 23.59 20.37
C SER A 542 -4.43 24.31 21.35
N ARG A 543 -3.12 24.28 21.09
CA ARG A 543 -2.07 24.93 21.88
C ARG A 543 -1.69 26.34 21.40
N TYR A 544 -2.11 26.74 20.20
CA TYR A 544 -1.69 27.99 19.56
C TYR A 544 -2.86 28.95 19.31
N ALA A 545 -4.04 28.44 19.00
CA ALA A 545 -5.20 29.28 18.71
C ALA A 545 -6.16 29.35 19.90
N HIS A 546 -6.80 30.50 20.10
CA HIS A 546 -7.83 30.65 21.12
C HIS A 546 -9.08 29.85 20.72
N TYR A 547 -9.55 30.05 19.49
CA TYR A 547 -10.66 29.31 18.90
C TYR A 547 -10.18 28.28 17.89
N LEU A 548 -10.91 27.18 17.72
CA LEU A 548 -10.67 26.17 16.69
C LEU A 548 -11.88 26.09 15.76
N PHE A 549 -11.66 26.25 14.46
CA PHE A 549 -12.71 26.09 13.46
C PHE A 549 -12.83 24.63 13.04
N LEU A 550 -13.91 23.97 13.46
CA LEU A 550 -14.20 22.55 13.22
C LEU A 550 -15.65 22.38 12.72
N PRO A 551 -15.97 22.82 11.49
CA PRO A 551 -17.34 22.78 10.97
C PRO A 551 -17.82 21.35 10.66
N ASN A 552 -19.13 21.10 10.78
CA ASN A 552 -19.77 19.94 10.14
C ASN A 552 -20.04 20.30 8.68
N MET A 553 -19.14 19.92 7.78
CA MET A 553 -19.38 20.07 6.34
C MET A 553 -20.29 18.95 5.84
N ILE A 554 -21.57 19.24 5.57
CA ILE A 554 -22.57 18.21 5.25
C ILE A 554 -22.61 17.91 3.75
N ASN A 555 -22.85 18.94 2.94
CA ASN A 555 -22.91 18.83 1.48
C ASN A 555 -22.03 19.90 0.79
N MET A 556 -21.85 19.74 -0.50
CA MET A 556 -21.08 20.63 -1.37
C MET A 556 -21.88 20.96 -2.64
N PRO A 557 -21.59 22.10 -3.29
CA PRO A 557 -22.15 22.42 -4.59
C PRO A 557 -21.80 21.33 -5.62
N THR A 558 -22.78 20.96 -6.42
CA THR A 558 -22.70 19.95 -7.48
C THR A 558 -22.92 20.60 -8.85
N LEU A 559 -22.61 19.87 -9.93
CA LEU A 559 -22.80 20.39 -11.29
C LEU A 559 -24.28 20.50 -11.64
N LEU A 560 -25.07 19.50 -11.23
CA LEU A 560 -26.52 19.52 -11.39
C LEU A 560 -27.18 19.66 -10.02
N GLU A 561 -28.23 20.47 -9.94
CA GLU A 561 -28.97 20.73 -8.71
C GLU A 561 -29.60 19.46 -8.11
N LYS A 562 -30.00 18.50 -8.95
CA LYS A 562 -30.59 17.22 -8.51
C LYS A 562 -29.59 16.24 -7.86
N GLU A 563 -28.29 16.46 -7.97
CA GLU A 563 -27.28 15.53 -7.43
C GLU A 563 -27.21 15.64 -5.89
N ALA A 564 -26.99 14.53 -5.19
CA ALA A 564 -27.03 14.52 -3.71
C ALA A 564 -25.94 15.41 -3.09
N GLY A 565 -24.67 15.23 -3.50
CA GLY A 565 -23.59 16.15 -3.15
C GLY A 565 -23.07 16.07 -1.70
N PHE A 566 -23.24 14.95 -1.00
CA PHE A 566 -22.79 14.84 0.40
C PHE A 566 -21.28 14.61 0.52
N PHE A 567 -20.68 15.10 1.61
CA PHE A 567 -19.34 14.67 2.04
C PHE A 567 -19.39 13.23 2.60
N CYS A 568 -18.22 12.60 2.79
CA CYS A 568 -18.20 11.29 3.44
C CYS A 568 -18.56 11.41 4.93
N PRO A 569 -19.20 10.39 5.54
CA PRO A 569 -19.61 10.45 6.94
C PRO A 569 -18.48 10.79 7.91
N LEU A 570 -17.26 10.29 7.68
CA LEU A 570 -16.10 10.61 8.53
C LEU A 570 -15.69 12.09 8.47
N VAL A 571 -15.87 12.77 7.33
CA VAL A 571 -15.66 14.22 7.22
C VAL A 571 -16.78 14.96 7.94
N GLN A 572 -18.04 14.55 7.71
CA GLN A 572 -19.21 15.14 8.37
C GLN A 572 -19.14 15.06 9.90
N SER A 573 -18.61 13.94 10.43
CA SER A 573 -18.51 13.69 11.87
C SER A 573 -17.15 14.03 12.48
N SER A 574 -16.21 14.55 11.69
CA SER A 574 -14.80 14.72 12.10
C SER A 574 -14.64 15.54 13.37
N GLN A 575 -15.47 16.58 13.57
CA GLN A 575 -15.41 17.37 14.81
C GLN A 575 -15.85 16.59 16.05
N TYR A 576 -16.87 15.72 15.97
CA TYR A 576 -17.31 14.92 17.12
C TYR A 576 -16.25 13.89 17.50
N LEU A 577 -15.65 13.24 16.50
CA LEU A 577 -14.57 12.27 16.69
C LEU A 577 -13.37 12.91 17.41
N VAL A 578 -12.90 14.06 16.93
CA VAL A 578 -11.72 14.71 17.50
C VAL A 578 -12.00 15.33 18.86
N LYS A 579 -13.20 15.88 19.09
CA LYS A 579 -13.58 16.44 20.41
C LYS A 579 -13.64 15.35 21.47
N ALA A 580 -14.28 14.22 21.17
CA ALA A 580 -14.35 13.08 22.08
C ALA A 580 -12.96 12.49 22.37
N ALA A 581 -12.11 12.38 21.34
CA ALA A 581 -10.76 11.84 21.48
C ALA A 581 -9.81 12.76 22.29
N LEU A 582 -9.93 14.08 22.15
CA LEU A 582 -8.99 15.03 22.73
C LEU A 582 -9.49 15.75 23.99
N GLY A 583 -10.78 15.61 24.34
CA GLY A 583 -11.38 16.32 25.47
C GLY A 583 -11.31 17.84 25.31
N LEU A 584 -11.63 18.36 24.12
CA LEU A 584 -11.53 19.79 23.83
C LEU A 584 -12.58 20.61 24.60
N ASP A 585 -12.22 21.80 25.06
CA ASP A 585 -13.16 22.74 25.69
C ASP A 585 -14.14 23.29 24.65
N GLU A 586 -15.41 22.93 24.78
CA GLU A 586 -16.52 23.35 23.91
C GLU A 586 -16.58 24.87 23.70
N ARG A 587 -16.21 25.66 24.71
CA ARG A 587 -16.22 27.14 24.64
C ARG A 587 -15.21 27.71 23.62
N ARG A 588 -14.22 26.92 23.24
CA ARG A 588 -13.17 27.30 22.27
C ARG A 588 -13.45 26.75 20.88
N ILE A 589 -14.53 26.01 20.67
CA ILE A 589 -14.82 25.38 19.39
C ILE A 589 -15.83 26.21 18.60
N VAL A 590 -15.49 26.46 17.34
CA VAL A 590 -16.34 27.10 16.35
C VAL A 590 -16.75 26.05 15.32
N ASN A 591 -17.97 25.54 15.41
CA ASN A 591 -18.40 24.33 14.71
C ASN A 591 -19.80 24.43 14.07
N PRO A 592 -20.00 25.37 13.12
CA PRO A 592 -21.27 25.47 12.42
C PRO A 592 -21.57 24.20 11.64
N THR A 593 -22.85 23.90 11.48
CA THR A 593 -23.29 22.85 10.55
C THR A 593 -23.61 23.50 9.21
N VAL A 594 -22.80 23.19 8.21
CA VAL A 594 -22.73 23.91 6.95
C VAL A 594 -23.23 23.04 5.82
N TYR A 595 -24.26 23.54 5.13
CA TYR A 595 -24.79 23.00 3.90
C TYR A 595 -24.46 23.97 2.76
N LEU A 596 -23.30 23.79 2.11
CA LEU A 596 -22.83 24.69 1.05
C LEU A 596 -23.73 24.71 -0.19
N LYS A 597 -24.61 23.72 -0.34
CA LYS A 597 -25.56 23.63 -1.45
C LYS A 597 -26.85 24.43 -1.21
N ASP A 598 -27.11 24.82 0.03
CA ASP A 598 -28.32 25.58 0.36
C ASP A 598 -28.23 27.01 -0.18
N GLU A 599 -29.40 27.66 -0.31
CA GLU A 599 -29.46 29.05 -0.72
C GLU A 599 -28.64 29.96 0.21
N PHE A 600 -28.02 30.99 -0.37
CA PHE A 600 -27.11 31.88 0.34
C PHE A 600 -27.67 32.45 1.67
N PRO A 601 -28.94 32.91 1.76
CA PRO A 601 -29.50 33.39 3.04
C PRO A 601 -29.60 32.31 4.14
N ALA A 602 -29.79 31.05 3.75
CA ALA A 602 -29.80 29.90 4.68
C ALA A 602 -28.37 29.58 5.14
N LEU A 603 -27.40 29.58 4.22
CA LEU A 603 -25.99 29.40 4.54
C LEU A 603 -25.47 30.47 5.51
N VAL A 604 -25.81 31.75 5.28
CA VAL A 604 -25.47 32.86 6.18
C VAL A 604 -26.03 32.60 7.59
N ARG A 605 -27.27 32.12 7.69
CA ARG A 605 -27.90 31.78 8.98
C ARG A 605 -27.18 30.64 9.69
N GLN A 606 -26.91 29.55 8.97
CA GLN A 606 -26.20 28.37 9.50
C GLN A 606 -24.81 28.73 10.07
N VAL A 607 -24.06 29.54 9.32
CA VAL A 607 -22.73 30.03 9.73
C VAL A 607 -22.86 31.01 10.90
N HIS A 608 -23.81 31.94 10.84
CA HIS A 608 -24.04 32.91 11.91
C HIS A 608 -24.38 32.24 13.25
N ASP A 609 -25.35 31.32 13.24
CA ASP A 609 -25.90 30.70 14.44
C ASP A 609 -24.93 29.68 15.07
N GLY A 610 -24.09 29.03 14.25
CA GLY A 610 -23.11 28.05 14.74
C GLY A 610 -21.77 28.64 15.20
N ILE A 611 -21.43 29.86 14.80
CA ILE A 611 -20.15 30.49 15.14
C ILE A 611 -20.30 31.61 16.18
N PHE A 612 -21.34 32.44 16.06
CA PHE A 612 -21.32 33.79 16.64
C PHE A 612 -22.27 34.10 17.82
N PRO A 613 -23.15 33.21 18.34
CA PRO A 613 -23.67 33.38 19.71
C PRO A 613 -22.54 33.49 20.74
N THR A 614 -21.40 32.83 20.48
CA THR A 614 -20.21 32.78 21.34
C THR A 614 -19.30 34.01 21.19
N LEU A 615 -19.43 34.78 20.10
CA LEU A 615 -18.46 35.82 19.68
C LEU A 615 -19.06 37.22 19.44
N GLY A 616 -20.39 37.36 19.37
CA GLY A 616 -21.09 38.66 19.31
C GLY A 616 -21.01 39.42 17.97
N VAL A 617 -20.70 38.73 16.86
CA VAL A 617 -20.62 39.36 15.52
C VAL A 617 -22.00 39.49 14.88
N LYS A 618 -22.30 40.66 14.29
CA LYS A 618 -23.58 40.91 13.60
C LYS A 618 -23.71 40.11 12.31
N ARG A 619 -24.89 39.52 12.06
CA ARG A 619 -25.23 38.79 10.83
C ARG A 619 -24.83 39.48 9.53
N LYS A 620 -25.02 40.80 9.40
CA LYS A 620 -24.64 41.56 8.19
C LYS A 620 -23.13 41.50 7.89
N LYS A 621 -22.28 41.42 8.92
CA LYS A 621 -20.83 41.23 8.72
C LYS A 621 -20.51 39.82 8.25
N VAL A 622 -21.20 38.82 8.81
CA VAL A 622 -21.06 37.40 8.39
C VAL A 622 -21.44 37.24 6.93
N GLU A 623 -22.56 37.86 6.51
CA GLU A 623 -23.03 37.88 5.13
C GLU A 623 -21.97 38.45 4.18
N ALA A 624 -21.47 39.65 4.45
CA ALA A 624 -20.44 40.29 3.63
C ALA A 624 -19.12 39.47 3.56
N ALA A 625 -18.67 38.93 4.70
CA ALA A 625 -17.46 38.11 4.74
C ALA A 625 -17.62 36.79 3.98
N LEU A 626 -18.81 36.18 4.04
CA LEU A 626 -19.10 34.92 3.36
C LEU A 626 -19.21 35.12 1.84
N GLU A 627 -19.80 36.23 1.39
CA GLU A 627 -19.84 36.62 -0.02
C GLU A 627 -18.42 36.75 -0.59
N ILE A 628 -17.53 37.47 0.10
CA ILE A 628 -16.12 37.61 -0.28
C ILE A 628 -15.42 36.24 -0.32
N GLY A 629 -15.59 35.42 0.71
CA GLY A 629 -14.97 34.11 0.78
C GLY A 629 -15.43 33.18 -0.36
N LEU A 630 -16.73 33.17 -0.70
CA LEU A 630 -17.28 32.38 -1.80
C LEU A 630 -16.78 32.88 -3.16
N ALA A 631 -16.72 34.20 -3.36
CA ALA A 631 -16.15 34.78 -4.56
C ALA A 631 -14.69 34.36 -4.75
N LYS A 632 -13.86 34.43 -3.70
CA LYS A 632 -12.46 33.98 -3.75
C LYS A 632 -12.30 32.48 -4.01
N GLN A 633 -13.17 31.66 -3.43
CA GLN A 633 -13.20 30.23 -3.73
C GLN A 633 -13.53 29.96 -5.20
N GLN A 634 -14.49 30.70 -5.78
CA GLN A 634 -14.86 30.55 -7.19
C GLN A 634 -13.77 31.05 -8.14
N GLU A 635 -13.11 32.16 -7.82
CA GLU A 635 -11.93 32.65 -8.54
C GLU A 635 -10.82 31.58 -8.55
N PHE A 636 -10.50 31.01 -7.39
CA PHE A 636 -9.52 29.94 -7.24
C PHE A 636 -9.81 28.74 -8.15
N VAL A 637 -11.03 28.21 -8.11
CA VAL A 637 -11.45 27.07 -8.96
C VAL A 637 -11.41 27.43 -10.44
N SER A 638 -11.83 28.64 -10.81
CA SER A 638 -11.84 29.10 -12.20
C SER A 638 -10.43 29.25 -12.75
N LYS A 639 -9.48 29.76 -11.95
CA LYS A 639 -8.06 29.89 -12.30
C LYS A 639 -7.43 28.52 -12.57
N LEU A 640 -7.71 27.52 -11.73
CA LEU A 640 -7.23 26.14 -11.96
C LEU A 640 -7.76 25.56 -13.27
N ARG A 641 -9.07 25.72 -13.55
CA ARG A 641 -9.68 25.22 -14.80
C ARG A 641 -9.13 25.92 -16.04
N ALA A 642 -8.89 27.23 -15.98
CA ALA A 642 -8.30 27.98 -17.09
C ALA A 642 -6.90 27.45 -17.45
N ILE A 643 -6.05 27.23 -16.44
CA ILE A 643 -4.70 26.65 -16.62
C ILE A 643 -4.77 25.22 -17.17
N GLY A 644 -5.73 24.42 -16.68
CA GLY A 644 -5.94 23.08 -17.19
C GLY A 644 -6.36 23.05 -18.66
N LYS A 645 -7.29 23.94 -19.04
CA LYS A 645 -7.75 24.10 -20.42
C LYS A 645 -6.61 24.54 -21.35
N GLU A 646 -5.79 25.51 -20.93
CA GLU A 646 -4.63 25.97 -21.69
C GLU A 646 -3.62 24.83 -21.91
N PHE A 647 -3.29 24.08 -20.86
CA PHE A 647 -2.41 22.92 -20.97
C PHE A 647 -2.95 21.87 -21.93
N LEU A 648 -4.19 21.44 -21.76
CA LEU A 648 -4.80 20.42 -22.62
C LEU A 648 -4.93 20.89 -24.08
N ALA A 649 -5.10 22.19 -24.32
CA ALA A 649 -5.13 22.76 -25.67
C ALA A 649 -3.73 22.88 -26.30
N SER A 650 -2.67 23.00 -25.50
CA SER A 650 -1.28 23.03 -25.98
C SER A 650 -0.73 21.65 -26.38
N GLU A 651 -1.45 20.59 -26.04
CA GLU A 651 -1.06 19.21 -26.30
C GLU A 651 -1.68 18.73 -27.63
N ASN A 652 -0.88 18.12 -28.49
CA ASN A 652 -1.29 17.74 -29.85
C ASN A 652 -2.24 16.52 -29.90
N GLY A 653 -2.65 15.98 -28.74
CA GLY A 653 -3.48 14.79 -28.62
C GLY A 653 -2.77 13.46 -28.93
N GLU A 654 -1.46 13.52 -29.21
CA GLU A 654 -0.62 12.36 -29.44
C GLU A 654 -0.02 11.84 -28.13
N ASP A 655 0.64 12.66 -27.32
CA ASP A 655 1.30 12.17 -26.10
C ASP A 655 0.31 11.67 -25.02
N PRO A 656 0.66 10.60 -24.29
CA PRO A 656 -0.17 10.11 -23.19
C PRO A 656 -0.20 11.10 -22.02
N ILE A 657 -1.41 11.44 -21.53
CA ILE A 657 -1.63 12.34 -20.39
C ILE A 657 -2.29 11.56 -19.26
N TRP A 658 -1.72 11.65 -18.07
CA TRP A 658 -2.23 11.01 -16.87
C TRP A 658 -3.19 11.95 -16.13
N ILE A 659 -4.42 11.48 -15.92
CA ILE A 659 -5.43 12.20 -15.18
C ILE A 659 -5.48 11.65 -13.75
N ILE A 660 -5.10 12.48 -12.77
CA ILE A 660 -5.04 12.05 -11.38
C ILE A 660 -6.33 12.44 -10.65
N SER A 661 -7.11 11.43 -10.29
CA SER A 661 -8.35 11.54 -9.54
C SER A 661 -8.17 11.10 -8.09
N GLY A 662 -8.96 11.64 -7.18
CA GLY A 662 -8.87 11.32 -5.75
C GLY A 662 -9.56 12.39 -4.92
N ARG A 663 -9.51 12.26 -3.61
CA ARG A 663 -10.05 13.30 -2.70
C ARG A 663 -9.02 14.41 -2.52
N PRO A 664 -9.40 15.70 -2.47
CA PRO A 664 -8.44 16.80 -2.33
C PRO A 664 -7.46 16.64 -1.17
N TYR A 665 -7.93 16.15 -0.03
CA TYR A 665 -7.06 15.87 1.12
C TYR A 665 -6.11 14.69 0.94
N ASN A 666 -6.41 13.76 0.02
CA ASN A 666 -5.43 12.75 -0.39
C ASN A 666 -4.47 13.34 -1.41
N LEU A 667 -4.97 14.11 -2.38
CA LEU A 667 -4.19 14.59 -3.52
C LEU A 667 -3.20 15.70 -3.18
N TYR A 668 -3.50 16.57 -2.22
CA TYR A 668 -2.72 17.80 -2.01
C TYR A 668 -1.92 17.81 -0.70
N ASP A 669 -2.20 16.88 0.21
CA ASP A 669 -1.32 16.62 1.35
C ASP A 669 -0.15 15.74 0.93
N GLU A 670 1.05 16.32 0.89
CA GLU A 670 2.26 15.63 0.45
C GLU A 670 2.67 14.42 1.30
N ARG A 671 2.23 14.34 2.56
CA ARG A 671 2.47 13.17 3.41
C ARG A 671 1.49 12.05 3.10
N LEU A 672 0.26 12.40 2.71
CA LEU A 672 -0.79 11.44 2.37
C LEU A 672 -0.63 10.88 0.95
N ASN A 673 -0.12 11.64 -0.02
CA ASN A 673 0.14 11.16 -1.39
C ASN A 673 1.59 10.72 -1.65
N LEU A 674 2.47 10.74 -0.64
CA LEU A 674 3.90 10.44 -0.78
C LEU A 674 4.59 11.26 -1.89
N ARG A 675 4.22 12.53 -2.03
CA ARG A 675 4.70 13.48 -3.04
C ARG A 675 4.53 13.04 -4.50
N LEU A 676 3.46 12.30 -4.80
CA LEU A 676 3.17 11.74 -6.13
C LEU A 676 3.46 12.70 -7.30
N GLY A 677 2.99 13.96 -7.24
CA GLY A 677 3.22 14.94 -8.31
C GLY A 677 4.70 15.21 -8.63
N ARG A 678 5.57 15.20 -7.62
CA ARG A 678 7.03 15.37 -7.82
C ARG A 678 7.64 14.15 -8.50
N HIS A 679 7.14 12.96 -8.17
CA HIS A 679 7.61 11.70 -8.75
C HIS A 679 7.21 11.58 -10.22
N LEU A 680 5.94 11.87 -10.54
CA LEU A 680 5.46 11.90 -11.93
C LEU A 680 6.25 12.88 -12.80
N SER A 681 6.49 14.10 -12.29
CA SER A 681 7.30 15.12 -12.96
C SER A 681 8.74 14.65 -13.23
N LYS A 682 9.38 13.99 -12.25
CA LYS A 682 10.73 13.43 -12.40
C LYS A 682 10.81 12.26 -13.38
N LEU A 683 9.74 11.49 -13.52
CA LEU A 683 9.63 10.41 -14.50
C LEU A 683 9.31 10.93 -15.91
N GLY A 684 9.14 12.24 -16.10
CA GLY A 684 8.75 12.81 -17.39
C GLY A 684 7.30 12.49 -17.77
N ILE A 685 6.45 12.13 -16.80
CA ILE A 685 5.04 11.81 -17.04
C ILE A 685 4.22 13.10 -17.05
N LYS A 686 3.50 13.38 -18.14
CA LYS A 686 2.55 14.49 -18.21
C LYS A 686 1.32 14.13 -17.37
N ALA A 687 1.15 14.78 -16.21
CA ALA A 687 0.09 14.44 -15.26
C ALA A 687 -0.66 15.67 -14.75
N ILE A 688 -1.99 15.62 -14.76
CA ILE A 688 -2.88 16.71 -14.34
C ILE A 688 -3.94 16.23 -13.33
N PRO A 689 -4.09 16.88 -12.15
CA PRO A 689 -5.14 16.56 -11.18
C PRO A 689 -6.53 16.96 -11.64
N LEU A 690 -7.55 16.28 -11.11
CA LEU A 690 -8.96 16.51 -11.46
C LEU A 690 -9.46 17.96 -11.26
N ASP A 691 -8.89 18.72 -10.33
CA ASP A 691 -9.29 20.10 -10.04
C ASP A 691 -9.07 21.06 -11.22
N PHE A 692 -8.16 20.71 -12.13
CA PHE A 692 -7.87 21.49 -13.34
C PHE A 692 -8.84 21.17 -14.50
N LEU A 693 -9.68 20.14 -14.35
CA LEU A 693 -10.56 19.69 -15.42
C LEU A 693 -11.92 20.38 -15.36
N ASP A 694 -12.43 20.75 -16.53
CA ASP A 694 -13.84 21.07 -16.69
C ASP A 694 -14.64 19.78 -16.94
N LEU A 695 -15.56 19.48 -16.02
CA LEU A 695 -16.39 18.27 -16.05
C LEU A 695 -17.85 18.58 -16.36
N SER A 696 -18.19 19.84 -16.64
CA SER A 696 -19.56 20.30 -16.86
C SER A 696 -20.28 19.55 -18.00
N GLY A 697 -19.55 19.19 -19.06
CA GLY A 697 -20.07 18.47 -20.23
C GLY A 697 -20.13 16.94 -20.10
N VAL A 698 -19.70 16.34 -18.99
CA VAL A 698 -19.62 14.87 -18.87
C VAL A 698 -20.86 14.33 -18.18
N ASP A 699 -21.73 13.58 -18.85
CA ASP A 699 -22.96 13.05 -18.23
C ASP A 699 -22.70 12.01 -17.12
N LEU A 700 -23.55 11.99 -16.08
CA LEU A 700 -23.53 11.04 -14.96
C LEU A 700 -24.91 10.43 -14.66
N SER A 701 -25.80 10.42 -15.65
CA SER A 701 -27.19 9.93 -15.47
C SER A 701 -27.30 8.44 -15.16
N ASP A 702 -26.27 7.65 -15.49
CA ASP A 702 -26.09 6.23 -15.17
C ASP A 702 -25.80 5.95 -13.68
N PHE A 703 -25.42 6.97 -12.91
CA PHE A 703 -25.25 6.88 -11.45
C PHE A 703 -26.20 7.85 -10.71
N PRO A 704 -27.53 7.71 -10.86
CA PRO A 704 -28.50 8.69 -10.35
C PRO A 704 -28.50 8.81 -8.83
N ASN A 705 -28.07 7.75 -8.13
CA ASN A 705 -28.00 7.67 -6.67
C ASN A 705 -26.59 7.87 -6.12
N MET A 706 -25.69 8.51 -6.87
CA MET A 706 -24.36 8.83 -6.35
C MET A 706 -24.45 9.81 -5.19
N TYR A 707 -24.33 9.27 -3.97
CA TYR A 707 -24.52 10.03 -2.73
C TYR A 707 -23.43 11.09 -2.51
N TRP A 708 -22.17 10.76 -2.86
CA TRP A 708 -21.03 11.62 -2.54
C TRP A 708 -20.71 12.61 -3.66
N GLY A 709 -20.61 13.91 -3.34
CA GLY A 709 -20.28 14.96 -4.31
C GLY A 709 -18.90 14.76 -4.94
N LEU A 710 -17.87 14.47 -4.13
CA LEU A 710 -16.54 14.09 -4.64
C LEU A 710 -16.57 12.79 -5.45
N GLY A 711 -17.45 11.84 -5.10
CA GLY A 711 -17.62 10.60 -5.86
C GLY A 711 -18.15 10.87 -7.27
N ALA A 712 -19.14 11.77 -7.39
CA ALA A 712 -19.65 12.22 -8.68
C ALA A 712 -18.55 12.88 -9.54
N LYS A 713 -17.73 13.76 -8.95
CA LYS A 713 -16.58 14.36 -9.66
C LYS A 713 -15.60 13.29 -10.14
N ILE A 714 -15.22 12.34 -9.28
CA ILE A 714 -14.30 11.23 -9.60
C ILE A 714 -14.83 10.39 -10.77
N LEU A 715 -16.11 10.04 -10.78
CA LEU A 715 -16.71 9.23 -11.85
C LEU A 715 -16.84 9.99 -13.17
N ARG A 716 -17.17 11.29 -13.13
CA ARG A 716 -17.10 12.14 -14.34
C ARG A 716 -15.67 12.21 -14.88
N THR A 717 -14.67 12.32 -14.02
CA THR A 717 -13.26 12.24 -14.45
C THR A 717 -12.95 10.89 -15.10
N ALA A 718 -13.41 9.77 -14.53
CA ALA A 718 -13.21 8.44 -15.12
C ALA A 718 -13.86 8.33 -16.52
N LYS A 719 -15.07 8.88 -16.69
CA LYS A 719 -15.76 8.91 -17.99
C LYS A 719 -15.02 9.76 -19.02
N LEU A 720 -14.51 10.92 -18.62
CA LEU A 720 -13.67 11.75 -19.50
C LEU A 720 -12.41 11.01 -19.94
N VAL A 721 -11.72 10.36 -18.99
CA VAL A 721 -10.55 9.51 -19.28
C VAL A 721 -10.92 8.38 -20.23
N LYS A 722 -12.08 7.73 -20.05
CA LYS A 722 -12.56 6.66 -20.91
C LYS A 722 -12.81 7.16 -22.34
N ALA A 723 -13.41 8.34 -22.49
CA ALA A 723 -13.77 8.94 -23.77
C ALA A 723 -12.55 9.42 -24.58
N THR A 724 -11.49 9.89 -23.92
CA THR A 724 -10.31 10.46 -24.59
C THR A 724 -9.18 9.43 -24.71
N SER A 725 -8.84 8.99 -25.93
CA SER A 725 -7.90 7.88 -26.19
C SER A 725 -6.54 8.00 -25.47
N HIS A 726 -5.88 9.15 -25.56
CA HIS A 726 -4.57 9.42 -24.97
C HIS A 726 -4.60 9.77 -23.46
N PHE A 727 -5.78 9.81 -22.82
CA PHE A 727 -5.87 10.01 -21.36
C PHE A 727 -5.81 8.68 -20.60
N PHE A 728 -5.02 8.62 -19.55
CA PHE A 728 -4.89 7.44 -18.68
C PHE A 728 -5.20 7.81 -17.23
N GLY A 729 -6.05 7.03 -16.58
CA GLY A 729 -6.54 7.35 -15.24
C GLY A 729 -5.62 6.83 -14.15
N VAL A 730 -5.33 7.66 -13.16
CA VAL A 730 -4.78 7.25 -11.87
C VAL A 730 -5.74 7.67 -10.77
N HIS A 731 -6.21 6.74 -9.95
CA HIS A 731 -7.09 7.01 -8.83
C HIS A 731 -6.36 6.83 -7.49
N LEU A 732 -6.27 7.89 -6.70
CA LEU A 732 -5.64 7.89 -5.38
C LEU A 732 -6.68 7.83 -4.26
N THR A 733 -6.57 6.80 -3.43
CA THR A 733 -7.43 6.55 -2.26
C THR A 733 -6.62 6.13 -1.04
N ASN A 734 -7.28 5.94 0.09
CA ASN A 734 -6.68 5.47 1.34
C ASN A 734 -7.36 4.20 1.85
N PHE A 735 -6.58 3.33 2.49
CA PHE A 735 -7.09 2.18 3.22
C PHE A 735 -8.13 2.62 4.26
N SER A 736 -9.12 1.76 4.50
CA SER A 736 -10.27 2.04 5.35
C SER A 736 -11.15 3.23 4.88
N CYS A 737 -11.05 3.66 3.62
CA CYS A 737 -11.97 4.63 3.05
C CYS A 737 -13.30 3.98 2.66
N GLY A 738 -14.33 4.15 3.50
CA GLY A 738 -15.65 3.56 3.27
C GLY A 738 -16.28 3.99 1.95
N ALA A 739 -16.31 5.30 1.65
CA ALA A 739 -16.92 5.79 0.42
C ALA A 739 -16.17 5.34 -0.84
N ASP A 740 -14.84 5.32 -0.82
CA ASP A 740 -14.07 4.91 -2.00
C ASP A 740 -14.18 3.41 -2.25
N SER A 741 -14.39 2.58 -1.22
CA SER A 741 -14.66 1.15 -1.43
C SER A 741 -15.85 0.88 -2.37
N PHE A 742 -16.84 1.78 -2.43
CA PHE A 742 -17.91 1.74 -3.43
C PHE A 742 -17.50 2.39 -4.76
N ILE A 743 -16.87 3.57 -4.69
CA ILE A 743 -16.47 4.34 -5.90
C ILE A 743 -15.50 3.54 -6.77
N GLU A 744 -14.58 2.76 -6.19
CA GLU A 744 -13.63 1.93 -6.93
C GLU A 744 -14.33 0.92 -7.86
N HIS A 745 -15.44 0.34 -7.42
CA HIS A 745 -16.23 -0.57 -8.24
C HIS A 745 -16.86 0.14 -9.44
N PHE A 746 -17.39 1.35 -9.23
CA PHE A 746 -17.94 2.17 -10.30
C PHE A 746 -16.85 2.71 -11.24
N TYR A 747 -15.70 3.11 -10.69
CA TYR A 747 -14.54 3.55 -11.47
C TYR A 747 -14.07 2.44 -12.41
N ASN A 748 -13.91 1.22 -11.89
CA ASN A 748 -13.59 0.05 -12.69
C ASN A 748 -14.64 -0.21 -13.78
N HIS A 749 -15.92 -0.14 -13.41
CA HIS A 749 -17.02 -0.32 -14.37
C HIS A 749 -16.96 0.69 -15.53
N VAL A 750 -16.71 1.97 -15.23
CA VAL A 750 -16.56 3.03 -16.23
C VAL A 750 -15.33 2.82 -17.12
N MET A 751 -14.19 2.46 -16.52
CA MET A 751 -12.95 2.24 -17.28
C MET A 751 -13.04 1.02 -18.20
N GLY A 752 -13.74 -0.03 -17.77
CA GLY A 752 -13.92 -1.27 -18.52
C GLY A 752 -12.57 -1.85 -18.94
N GLY A 753 -12.36 -2.05 -20.24
CA GLY A 753 -11.08 -2.56 -20.77
C GLY A 753 -9.94 -1.53 -20.91
N LYS A 754 -10.14 -0.26 -20.53
CA LYS A 754 -9.08 0.74 -20.64
C LYS A 754 -8.17 0.67 -19.39
N PRO A 755 -6.84 0.56 -19.53
CA PRO A 755 -5.95 0.49 -18.38
C PRO A 755 -6.03 1.75 -17.52
N TYR A 756 -6.00 1.55 -16.21
CA TYR A 756 -5.92 2.60 -15.20
C TYR A 756 -5.13 2.08 -14.01
N LEU A 757 -4.59 3.00 -13.21
CA LEU A 757 -3.89 2.67 -11.99
C LEU A 757 -4.70 3.08 -10.78
N LEU A 758 -4.84 2.19 -9.80
CA LEU A 758 -5.38 2.53 -8.50
C LEU A 758 -4.27 2.49 -7.45
N LEU A 759 -4.08 3.61 -6.76
CA LEU A 759 -3.14 3.77 -5.68
C LEU A 759 -3.90 3.90 -4.37
N GLU A 760 -3.86 2.85 -3.55
CA GLU A 760 -4.38 2.86 -2.19
C GLU A 760 -3.20 3.02 -1.22
N LEU A 761 -3.26 4.06 -0.39
CA LEU A 761 -2.23 4.37 0.60
C LEU A 761 -2.77 4.20 2.03
N ASP A 762 -1.88 4.08 2.99
CA ASP A 762 -2.18 3.97 4.42
C ASP A 762 -1.07 4.64 5.25
N GLU A 763 -1.19 4.59 6.59
CA GLU A 763 -0.17 5.14 7.49
C GLU A 763 1.22 4.48 7.36
N HIS A 764 1.27 3.23 6.90
CA HIS A 764 2.49 2.43 6.76
C HIS A 764 3.09 2.44 5.35
N SER A 765 2.41 3.09 4.41
CA SER A 765 2.75 3.02 2.99
C SER A 765 4.15 3.55 2.72
N ALA A 766 4.95 2.70 2.10
CA ALA A 766 6.31 3.04 1.67
C ALA A 766 6.31 3.52 0.22
N ILE A 767 7.12 4.55 -0.04
CA ILE A 767 7.29 5.13 -1.37
C ILE A 767 7.69 4.09 -2.42
N ALA A 768 8.54 3.12 -2.08
CA ALA A 768 9.04 2.10 -3.01
C ALA A 768 7.89 1.31 -3.67
N GLY A 769 6.88 0.92 -2.88
CA GLY A 769 5.72 0.19 -3.41
C GLY A 769 4.85 1.03 -4.35
N MET A 770 4.65 2.32 -4.02
CA MET A 770 3.96 3.26 -4.92
C MET A 770 4.73 3.45 -6.22
N MET A 771 6.05 3.61 -6.15
CA MET A 771 6.90 3.84 -7.33
C MET A 771 6.91 2.65 -8.28
N THR A 772 7.01 1.42 -7.76
CA THR A 772 6.89 0.20 -8.60
C THR A 772 5.58 0.19 -9.38
N ARG A 773 4.45 0.54 -8.76
CA ARG A 773 3.15 0.63 -9.45
C ARG A 773 3.11 1.73 -10.52
N VAL A 774 3.68 2.90 -10.22
CA VAL A 774 3.76 4.01 -11.18
C VAL A 774 4.64 3.65 -12.38
N GLU A 775 5.80 3.05 -12.16
CA GLU A 775 6.72 2.62 -13.23
C GLU A 775 6.09 1.52 -14.10
N ALA A 776 5.50 0.50 -13.48
CA ALA A 776 4.79 -0.55 -14.20
C ALA A 776 3.62 0.01 -15.03
N PHE A 777 2.84 0.95 -14.47
CA PHE A 777 1.76 1.58 -15.21
C PHE A 777 2.26 2.46 -16.35
N ASN A 778 3.39 3.17 -16.19
CA ASN A 778 4.03 3.89 -17.29
C ASN A 778 4.39 2.96 -18.44
N ASN A 779 4.95 1.79 -18.16
CA ASN A 779 5.25 0.81 -19.21
C ASN A 779 3.97 0.33 -19.91
N VAL A 780 2.89 0.05 -19.16
CA VAL A 780 1.58 -0.30 -19.75
C VAL A 780 1.06 0.82 -20.65
N VAL A 781 1.12 2.07 -20.19
CA VAL A 781 0.67 3.25 -20.94
C VAL A 781 1.44 3.40 -22.25
N GLN A 782 2.78 3.31 -22.21
CA GLN A 782 3.60 3.42 -23.41
C GLN A 782 3.26 2.31 -24.43
N ASN A 783 3.09 1.06 -23.97
CA ASN A 783 2.76 -0.08 -24.82
C ASN A 783 1.37 0.07 -25.47
N VAL A 784 0.37 0.53 -24.71
CA VAL A 784 -0.99 0.73 -25.22
C VAL A 784 -1.05 1.93 -26.17
N HIS A 785 -0.30 2.98 -25.87
CA HIS A 785 -0.23 4.18 -26.68
C HIS A 785 0.42 3.91 -28.05
N GLN A 786 1.56 3.20 -28.11
CA GLN A 786 2.20 2.80 -29.38
C GLN A 786 1.24 2.01 -30.30
N LYS A 787 0.41 1.12 -29.74
CA LYS A 787 -0.60 0.39 -30.52
C LYS A 787 -1.69 1.30 -31.09
N HIS A 788 -2.11 2.32 -30.35
CA HIS A 788 -3.08 3.29 -30.85
C HIS A 788 -2.53 4.08 -32.04
N LEU A 789 -1.24 4.45 -32.02
CA LEU A 789 -0.55 5.10 -33.13
C LEU A 789 -0.34 4.18 -34.36
N GLN A 790 -0.29 2.85 -34.19
CA GLN A 790 -0.14 1.89 -35.29
C GLN A 790 -1.46 1.51 -36.00
N LYS A 791 -2.62 1.72 -35.36
CA LYS A 791 -3.94 1.42 -35.95
C LYS A 791 -4.31 2.19 -37.24
N PRO A 792 -3.83 3.42 -37.52
CA PRO A 792 -4.12 4.12 -38.77
C PRO A 792 -3.42 3.51 -40.00
N MET A 793 -2.24 2.87 -39.87
CA MET A 793 -1.50 2.33 -41.03
C MET A 793 -2.10 1.03 -41.60
N LEU A 794 -2.81 0.25 -40.80
CA LEU A 794 -3.43 -1.02 -41.22
C LEU A 794 -4.78 -0.86 -41.95
N LYS A 795 -5.24 0.37 -42.17
CA LYS A 795 -6.40 0.67 -43.02
C LYS A 795 -6.02 1.30 -44.38
N ALA A 796 -4.73 1.50 -44.63
CA ALA A 796 -4.21 2.14 -45.85
C ALA A 796 -3.36 1.18 -46.72
N ILE A 797 -3.42 -0.11 -46.45
CA ILE A 797 -2.95 -1.23 -47.29
C ILE A 797 -4.13 -2.18 -47.43
#